data_AF-A0A1Y0RXB5-F1
#
_entry.id   AF-A0A1Y0RXB5-F1
#
_cell.length_a   1.000
_cell.length_b   1.000
_cell.length_c   1.000
_cell.angle_alpha   90.00
_cell.angle_beta   90.00
_cell.angle_gamma   90.00
#
_symmetry.space_group_name_H-M   'P 1'
#
loop_
_entity.id
_entity.type
_entity.pdbx_description
1 polymer ?
#
loop_
_entity_poly.entity_id
_entity_poly.type
_entity_poly.pdbx_seq_one_letter_code
_entity_poly.pdbx_strand_id
1 'polypeptide(L)'
;MTTVAIEKRVMTEEEVAKLWEAFKVFDADGSGAISTEELGQVMRSLGQSPSDIDLRDMIKEVDVDLSGSIDFEEFKTLLLSQQGDRKSRLKLAFSVFDEDGSRQITANELHNVMSLFGLTDEELEEMIKEVDHDGDASIDFEEFMKLVPEESELTTGYKDLPISFTSSPSSNATTVTAEIAATATNAPTITITESPVQETPSDNPEVARLKELLAQHPQEQKENATSRLQMQIGLFRLIQGAAYRSFRESFSANHETHLRVRNLPYKITDFVQFVQKAIELYKGLDVVEKACHPVLDAVVESIEKEYARLEDRIKNWNTIEKTPEMLAEDKAMQEARRKSTSVKEKFAAGVEFAITLKKKQFSFRDIAEGVLAINELNRLRQMELNAELAPPPPKSEGDPKDYLKRWNRVILSDASEEIPGAMMPVAYWYEDFMPKLLAAFSVNTAADIQSNTVPDEAALEQWYQQTKAVGEFDRYGADVAQNFSKCTPKQKLAVKQAWRLTHHYLNGVQKRRERQEFGRESGALSQYVAFLDVYLGRSDVQDSQMRVSFPYYIGPAVWRFFHTTAEIVSTKPHEEQKALVAVFKDFFKRFATMYPCPYCRHHLNMYVVQNKEVDMYPVEYLLLGRDPQLNNFEVSMEAKLSTVVDGPTLRLFFWKLHNTVSSSIARSEEWYHKDEKAFYTTRYWPSLDSELARSKALKHLSIAVERLYRLYGILKPASRLAGVRATLQKLLDKGDEEGIKEACTLAQDYIKELEEAAIAGQFLQETYRFDPEIVDKAPYFTPEEEEFARTGVFVEVI
;
A
#
# COMPACT_ATOMS: atom_id res chain seq x y z
N MET A 1 -49.13 0.60 -11.36
CA MET A 1 -49.32 2.05 -11.37
C MET A 1 -50.23 2.42 -10.22
N THR A 2 -49.63 2.93 -9.15
CA THR A 2 -50.33 3.59 -8.04
C THR A 2 -49.40 4.72 -7.62
N THR A 3 -49.79 5.96 -7.89
CA THR A 3 -49.02 7.18 -7.60
C THR A 3 -49.15 7.51 -6.12
N VAL A 4 -48.03 7.49 -5.39
CA VAL A 4 -47.93 7.99 -4.01
C VAL A 4 -47.79 9.51 -4.06
N ALA A 5 -48.71 10.23 -3.43
CA ALA A 5 -48.65 11.67 -3.27
C ALA A 5 -47.75 12.03 -2.07
N ILE A 6 -46.80 12.94 -2.27
CA ILE A 6 -45.95 13.51 -1.22
C ILE A 6 -46.77 14.56 -0.46
N GLU A 7 -47.01 14.39 0.84
CA GLU A 7 -47.64 15.44 1.67
C GLU A 7 -46.69 16.62 1.85
N LYS A 8 -47.05 17.78 1.28
CA LYS A 8 -46.37 19.07 1.47
C LYS A 8 -46.56 19.56 2.92
N ARG A 9 -45.46 19.92 3.59
CA ARG A 9 -45.49 20.73 4.83
C ARG A 9 -46.18 22.07 4.51
N VAL A 10 -47.31 22.36 5.15
CA VAL A 10 -48.01 23.65 4.99
C VAL A 10 -47.22 24.71 5.75
N MET A 11 -46.55 25.59 5.01
CA MET A 11 -45.83 26.75 5.55
C MET A 11 -46.82 27.87 5.90
N THR A 12 -46.51 28.68 6.91
CA THR A 12 -47.35 29.84 7.24
C THR A 12 -47.24 30.90 6.13
N GLU A 13 -48.30 31.67 5.88
CA GLU A 13 -48.31 32.71 4.83
C GLU A 13 -47.17 33.73 5.00
N GLU A 14 -46.74 33.97 6.24
CA GLU A 14 -45.65 34.90 6.57
C GLU A 14 -44.26 34.33 6.21
N GLU A 15 -44.06 33.02 6.33
CA GLU A 15 -42.83 32.34 5.92
C GLU A 15 -42.73 32.23 4.39
N VAL A 16 -43.85 31.95 3.72
CA VAL A 16 -43.91 31.93 2.24
C VAL A 16 -43.67 33.33 1.69
N ALA A 17 -44.20 34.38 2.32
CA ALA A 17 -43.95 35.75 1.92
C ALA A 17 -42.46 36.14 2.06
N LYS A 18 -41.78 35.73 3.13
CA LYS A 18 -40.35 35.98 3.32
C LYS A 18 -39.49 35.22 2.30
N LEU A 19 -39.83 33.97 2.01
CA LEU A 19 -39.15 33.18 0.99
C LEU A 19 -39.37 33.73 -0.41
N TRP A 20 -40.55 34.28 -0.68
CA TRP A 20 -40.86 34.95 -1.95
C TRP A 20 -40.04 36.23 -2.13
N GLU A 21 -39.89 37.02 -1.06
CA GLU A 21 -39.02 38.21 -1.11
C GLU A 21 -37.54 37.83 -1.27
N ALA A 22 -37.09 36.73 -0.66
CA ALA A 22 -35.75 36.20 -0.91
C ALA A 22 -35.59 35.72 -2.35
N PHE A 23 -36.55 34.97 -2.89
CA PHE A 23 -36.54 34.46 -4.28
C PHE A 23 -36.36 35.60 -5.30
N LYS A 24 -37.08 36.71 -5.12
CA LYS A 24 -36.94 37.91 -5.98
C LYS A 24 -35.58 38.59 -5.93
N VAL A 25 -34.79 38.37 -4.87
CA VAL A 25 -33.42 38.89 -4.80
C VAL A 25 -32.48 38.05 -5.68
N PHE A 26 -32.81 36.78 -5.89
CA PHE A 26 -32.06 35.88 -6.76
C PHE A 26 -32.54 35.94 -8.22
N ASP A 27 -33.86 35.99 -8.47
CA ASP A 27 -34.47 36.16 -9.80
C ASP A 27 -34.43 37.64 -10.22
N ALA A 28 -33.27 38.07 -10.72
CA ALA A 28 -32.97 39.48 -11.00
C ALA A 28 -33.65 39.97 -12.29
N ASP A 29 -33.91 39.08 -13.24
CA ASP A 29 -34.63 39.39 -14.47
C ASP A 29 -36.16 39.24 -14.37
N GLY A 30 -36.65 38.66 -13.26
CA GLY A 30 -38.06 38.50 -12.94
C GLY A 30 -38.76 37.45 -13.81
N SER A 31 -37.99 36.47 -14.30
CA SER A 31 -38.48 35.38 -15.15
C SER A 31 -39.34 34.38 -14.39
N GLY A 32 -39.28 34.36 -13.06
CA GLY A 32 -39.98 33.43 -12.20
C GLY A 32 -39.22 32.13 -11.93
N ALA A 33 -37.95 32.03 -12.35
CA ALA A 33 -37.04 30.93 -12.07
C ALA A 33 -35.60 31.47 -11.94
N ILE A 34 -34.78 30.92 -11.05
CA ILE A 34 -33.40 31.37 -10.84
C ILE A 34 -32.48 30.61 -11.78
N SER A 35 -31.81 31.33 -12.68
CA SER A 35 -30.86 30.73 -13.61
C SER A 35 -29.50 30.43 -12.96
N THR A 36 -28.68 29.61 -13.63
CA THR A 36 -27.28 29.36 -13.25
C THR A 36 -26.48 30.66 -13.08
N GLU A 37 -26.72 31.63 -13.96
CA GLU A 37 -26.02 32.92 -13.98
C GLU A 37 -26.44 33.80 -12.80
N GLU A 38 -27.73 33.81 -12.47
CA GLU A 38 -28.33 34.59 -11.39
C GLU A 38 -27.90 34.07 -10.01
N LEU A 39 -27.94 32.74 -9.83
CA LEU A 39 -27.40 32.08 -8.64
C LEU A 39 -25.91 32.42 -8.45
N GLY A 40 -25.15 32.39 -9.54
CA GLY A 40 -23.73 32.75 -9.53
C GLY A 40 -23.47 34.22 -9.19
N GLN A 41 -24.29 35.15 -9.67
CA GLN A 41 -24.16 36.58 -9.33
C GLN A 41 -24.39 36.82 -7.84
N VAL A 42 -25.41 36.21 -7.25
CA VAL A 42 -25.70 36.39 -5.83
C VAL A 42 -24.62 35.75 -4.95
N MET A 43 -24.16 34.54 -5.27
CA MET A 43 -23.09 33.89 -4.50
C MET A 43 -21.76 34.68 -4.55
N ARG A 44 -21.46 35.30 -5.70
CA ARG A 44 -20.31 36.22 -5.84
C ARG A 44 -20.48 37.52 -5.05
N SER A 45 -21.69 38.05 -4.96
CA SER A 45 -21.97 39.22 -4.11
C SER A 45 -21.84 38.95 -2.61
N LEU A 46 -21.97 37.68 -2.20
CA LEU A 46 -21.79 37.20 -0.82
C LEU A 46 -20.35 36.76 -0.50
N GLY A 47 -19.40 37.00 -1.41
CA GLY A 47 -17.98 36.71 -1.22
C GLY A 47 -17.54 35.28 -1.55
N GLN A 48 -18.42 34.46 -2.15
CA GLN A 48 -18.08 33.12 -2.63
C GLN A 48 -17.77 33.13 -4.14
N SER A 49 -16.93 32.24 -4.64
CA SER A 49 -16.52 32.19 -6.06
C SER A 49 -16.78 30.82 -6.69
N PRO A 50 -18.04 30.35 -6.76
CA PRO A 50 -18.36 29.04 -7.32
C PRO A 50 -18.10 29.02 -8.83
N SER A 51 -17.63 27.88 -9.36
CA SER A 51 -17.47 27.67 -10.80
C SER A 51 -18.82 27.37 -11.47
N ASP A 52 -18.90 27.53 -12.80
CA ASP A 52 -20.14 27.24 -13.55
C ASP A 52 -20.54 25.76 -13.52
N ILE A 53 -19.62 24.87 -13.13
CA ILE A 53 -19.90 23.44 -12.92
C ILE A 53 -20.56 23.28 -11.54
N ASP A 54 -20.01 23.92 -10.51
CA ASP A 54 -20.58 23.89 -9.15
C ASP A 54 -22.00 24.46 -9.13
N LEU A 55 -22.24 25.57 -9.85
CA LEU A 55 -23.57 26.17 -9.97
C LEU A 55 -24.56 25.25 -10.69
N ARG A 56 -24.12 24.53 -11.72
CA ARG A 56 -24.95 23.56 -12.43
C ARG A 56 -25.27 22.33 -11.59
N ASP A 57 -24.30 21.83 -10.83
CA ASP A 57 -24.52 20.69 -9.94
C ASP A 57 -25.46 21.07 -8.79
N MET A 58 -25.31 22.27 -8.22
CA MET A 58 -26.24 22.81 -7.20
C MET A 58 -27.68 22.94 -7.72
N ILE A 59 -27.87 23.39 -8.96
CA ILE A 59 -29.21 23.44 -9.58
C ILE A 59 -29.74 22.03 -9.82
N LYS A 60 -28.92 21.14 -10.38
CA LYS A 60 -29.30 19.76 -10.72
C LYS A 60 -29.70 18.91 -9.50
N GLU A 61 -29.24 19.26 -8.30
CA GLU A 61 -29.64 18.59 -7.06
C GLU A 61 -31.08 18.88 -6.62
N VAL A 62 -31.65 20.01 -7.05
CA VAL A 62 -32.99 20.46 -6.64
C VAL A 62 -33.96 20.69 -7.79
N ASP A 63 -33.46 20.75 -9.02
CA ASP A 63 -34.20 20.84 -10.28
C ASP A 63 -34.86 19.49 -10.60
N VAL A 64 -36.07 19.30 -10.07
CA VAL A 64 -36.83 18.05 -10.16
C VAL A 64 -37.40 17.87 -11.58
N ASP A 65 -37.70 18.98 -12.25
CA ASP A 65 -38.27 18.97 -13.60
C ASP A 65 -37.24 19.03 -14.73
N LEU A 66 -35.95 19.13 -14.38
CA LEU A 66 -34.79 19.21 -15.28
C LEU A 66 -34.85 20.42 -16.23
N SER A 67 -35.46 21.52 -15.79
CA SER A 67 -35.58 22.77 -16.56
C SER A 67 -34.24 23.50 -16.73
N GLY A 68 -33.24 23.20 -15.91
CA GLY A 68 -31.95 23.88 -15.86
C GLY A 68 -31.97 25.20 -15.08
N SER A 69 -33.05 25.48 -14.34
CA SER A 69 -33.27 26.65 -13.50
C SER A 69 -34.04 26.25 -12.24
N ILE A 70 -33.98 27.03 -11.17
CA ILE A 70 -34.69 26.72 -9.92
C ILE A 70 -35.98 27.53 -9.84
N ASP A 71 -37.13 26.87 -9.89
CA ASP A 71 -38.41 27.55 -9.69
C ASP A 71 -38.68 27.87 -8.19
N PHE A 72 -39.76 28.59 -7.89
CA PHE A 72 -40.04 28.98 -6.51
C PHE A 72 -40.35 27.80 -5.56
N GLU A 73 -40.90 26.69 -6.06
CA GLU A 73 -41.17 25.49 -5.25
C GLU A 73 -39.88 24.69 -5.00
N GLU A 74 -38.98 24.65 -5.97
CA GLU A 74 -37.65 24.05 -5.85
C GLU A 74 -36.74 24.89 -4.94
N PHE A 75 -36.82 26.21 -5.03
CA PHE A 75 -36.11 27.15 -4.16
C PHE A 75 -36.52 27.02 -2.69
N LYS A 76 -37.82 26.78 -2.42
CA LYS A 76 -38.29 26.44 -1.06
C LYS A 76 -37.63 25.16 -0.56
N THR A 77 -37.52 24.15 -1.42
CA THR A 77 -36.91 22.86 -1.07
C THR A 77 -35.41 23.00 -0.80
N LEU A 78 -34.70 23.81 -1.59
CA LEU A 78 -33.28 24.12 -1.40
C LEU A 78 -33.00 24.89 -0.10
N LEU A 79 -33.79 25.90 0.24
CA LEU A 79 -33.59 26.65 1.49
C LEU A 79 -33.99 25.84 2.74
N LEU A 80 -34.96 24.93 2.60
CA LEU A 80 -35.31 23.98 3.66
C LEU A 80 -34.22 22.90 3.86
N SER A 81 -33.43 22.58 2.82
CA SER A 81 -32.28 21.68 2.94
C SER A 81 -31.04 22.35 3.55
N GLN A 82 -30.84 23.66 3.31
CA GLN A 82 -29.76 24.45 3.94
C GLN A 82 -29.98 24.75 5.44
N GLN A 83 -31.19 24.62 5.97
CA GLN A 83 -31.42 24.53 7.42
C GLN A 83 -31.11 23.12 7.98
N GLY A 84 -30.21 22.38 7.33
CA GLY A 84 -29.75 21.02 7.64
C GLY A 84 -28.96 20.89 8.95
N ASP A 85 -29.38 21.61 9.99
CA ASP A 85 -29.01 21.33 11.37
C ASP A 85 -29.62 19.97 11.75
N ARG A 86 -28.79 19.10 12.31
CA ARG A 86 -29.00 17.72 12.83
C ARG A 86 -30.43 17.13 12.77
N LYS A 87 -31.43 17.87 13.25
CA LYS A 87 -32.86 17.54 13.22
C LYS A 87 -33.36 17.08 11.83
N SER A 88 -32.90 17.67 10.73
CA SER A 88 -33.33 17.28 9.37
C SER A 88 -32.74 15.93 8.91
N ARG A 89 -31.48 15.64 9.27
CA ARG A 89 -30.83 14.34 9.01
C ARG A 89 -31.50 13.22 9.81
N LEU A 90 -31.75 13.47 11.10
CA LEU A 90 -32.42 12.52 11.98
C LEU A 90 -33.88 12.26 11.56
N LYS A 91 -34.60 13.25 11.01
CA LYS A 91 -35.93 13.03 10.43
C LYS A 91 -35.89 12.08 9.22
N LEU A 92 -34.87 12.22 8.39
CA LEU A 92 -34.69 11.34 7.24
C LEU A 92 -34.42 9.90 7.71
N ALA A 93 -33.57 9.71 8.72
CA ALA A 93 -33.35 8.40 9.33
C ALA A 93 -34.62 7.85 9.99
N PHE A 94 -35.31 8.65 10.81
CA PHE A 94 -36.52 8.24 11.52
C PHE A 94 -37.57 7.66 10.55
N SER A 95 -37.80 8.34 9.44
CA SER A 95 -38.72 7.89 8.37
C SER A 95 -38.24 6.70 7.52
N VAL A 96 -37.11 6.10 7.89
CA VAL A 96 -36.61 4.84 7.34
C VAL A 96 -36.84 3.69 8.30
N PHE A 97 -36.77 3.95 9.61
CA PHE A 97 -37.15 2.99 10.64
C PHE A 97 -38.67 2.86 10.78
N ASP A 98 -39.42 3.96 10.63
CA ASP A 98 -40.88 4.01 10.60
C ASP A 98 -41.40 3.54 9.22
N GLU A 99 -41.53 2.22 9.04
CA GLU A 99 -41.92 1.61 7.77
C GLU A 99 -43.41 1.83 7.45
N ASP A 100 -44.26 1.89 8.48
CA ASP A 100 -45.70 2.04 8.35
C ASP A 100 -46.19 3.49 8.37
N GLY A 101 -45.31 4.44 8.67
CA GLY A 101 -45.60 5.89 8.70
C GLY A 101 -46.42 6.29 9.93
N SER A 102 -46.43 5.48 10.98
CA SER A 102 -47.15 5.70 12.23
C SER A 102 -46.59 6.86 13.06
N ARG A 103 -45.39 7.36 12.70
CA ARG A 103 -44.63 8.40 13.43
C ARG A 103 -44.09 7.95 14.79
N GLN A 104 -44.11 6.65 15.04
CA GLN A 104 -43.46 5.99 16.17
C GLN A 104 -42.67 4.81 15.61
N ILE A 105 -41.48 4.53 16.16
CA ILE A 105 -40.72 3.35 15.78
C ILE A 105 -41.01 2.26 16.80
N THR A 106 -41.71 1.21 16.38
CA THR A 106 -42.00 0.07 17.25
C THR A 106 -40.75 -0.79 17.48
N ALA A 107 -40.74 -1.58 18.55
CA ALA A 107 -39.65 -2.53 18.84
C ALA A 107 -39.37 -3.48 17.66
N ASN A 108 -40.40 -3.89 16.91
CA ASN A 108 -40.26 -4.76 15.75
C ASN A 108 -39.60 -4.04 14.56
N GLU A 109 -39.99 -2.79 14.30
CA GLU A 109 -39.39 -1.98 13.24
C GLU A 109 -37.93 -1.65 13.53
N LEU A 110 -37.64 -1.33 14.79
CA LEU A 110 -36.28 -1.13 15.25
C LEU A 110 -35.46 -2.41 15.13
N HIS A 111 -36.01 -3.55 15.51
CA HIS A 111 -35.37 -4.86 15.39
C HIS A 111 -35.04 -5.20 13.93
N ASN A 112 -35.96 -4.94 13.00
CA ASN A 112 -35.77 -5.24 11.57
C ASN A 112 -34.54 -4.53 10.98
N VAL A 113 -34.28 -3.29 11.41
CA VAL A 113 -33.13 -2.51 10.94
C VAL A 113 -31.89 -2.79 11.79
N MET A 114 -32.01 -2.91 13.11
CA MET A 114 -30.87 -2.99 14.03
C MET A 114 -30.27 -4.40 14.17
N SER A 115 -31.05 -5.46 13.96
CA SER A 115 -30.51 -6.84 13.90
C SER A 115 -29.48 -7.00 12.77
N LEU A 116 -29.62 -6.23 11.68
CA LEU A 116 -28.68 -6.16 10.55
C LEU A 116 -27.30 -5.57 10.93
N PHE A 117 -27.21 -4.89 12.08
CA PHE A 117 -25.98 -4.31 12.63
C PHE A 117 -25.40 -5.12 13.80
N GLY A 118 -25.90 -6.34 14.00
CA GLY A 118 -25.39 -7.25 15.04
C GLY A 118 -25.72 -6.81 16.46
N LEU A 119 -26.86 -6.13 16.66
CA LEU A 119 -27.47 -5.99 17.98
C LEU A 119 -28.28 -7.23 18.30
N THR A 120 -28.13 -7.74 19.51
CA THR A 120 -28.97 -8.80 20.08
C THR A 120 -30.30 -8.23 20.58
N ASP A 121 -31.32 -9.10 20.70
CA ASP A 121 -32.63 -8.73 21.27
C ASP A 121 -32.48 -8.12 22.67
N GLU A 122 -31.54 -8.64 23.46
CA GLU A 122 -31.22 -8.17 24.81
C GLU A 122 -30.66 -6.73 24.81
N GLU A 123 -29.71 -6.44 23.90
CA GLU A 123 -29.16 -5.09 23.71
C GLU A 123 -30.22 -4.10 23.20
N LEU A 124 -31.14 -4.56 22.34
CA LEU A 124 -32.21 -3.75 21.76
C LEU A 124 -33.27 -3.40 22.81
N GLU A 125 -33.67 -4.38 23.62
CA GLU A 125 -34.60 -4.16 24.74
C GLU A 125 -34.03 -3.21 25.79
N GLU A 126 -32.74 -3.33 26.10
CA GLU A 126 -32.06 -2.42 27.02
C GLU A 126 -32.04 -0.98 26.48
N MET A 127 -31.84 -0.81 25.17
CA MET A 127 -31.86 0.49 24.50
C MET A 127 -33.26 1.11 24.46
N ILE A 128 -34.30 0.32 24.19
CA ILE A 128 -35.70 0.77 24.25
C ILE A 128 -36.02 1.20 25.68
N LYS A 129 -35.69 0.39 26.69
CA LYS A 129 -35.91 0.73 28.11
C LYS A 129 -35.14 1.98 28.57
N GLU A 130 -34.01 2.30 27.95
CA GLU A 130 -33.22 3.49 28.28
C GLU A 130 -33.90 4.78 27.79
N VAL A 131 -34.68 4.72 26.70
CA VAL A 131 -35.15 5.93 26.01
C VAL A 131 -36.67 6.04 25.82
N ASP A 132 -37.43 4.96 26.02
CA ASP A 132 -38.89 4.98 26.16
C ASP A 132 -39.26 5.63 27.51
N HIS A 133 -39.54 6.94 27.50
CA HIS A 133 -39.81 7.72 28.72
C HIS A 133 -41.28 7.70 29.13
N ASP A 134 -42.19 7.45 28.18
CA ASP A 134 -43.62 7.42 28.42
C ASP A 134 -44.18 5.98 28.63
N GLY A 135 -43.35 4.97 28.41
CA GLY A 135 -43.62 3.56 28.67
C GLY A 135 -44.55 2.92 27.65
N ASP A 136 -44.66 3.51 26.45
CA ASP A 136 -45.56 3.03 25.39
C ASP A 136 -44.95 1.90 24.54
N ALA A 137 -43.71 1.50 24.84
CA ALA A 137 -42.94 0.48 24.15
C ALA A 137 -42.67 0.78 22.67
N SER A 138 -42.72 2.06 22.29
CA SER A 138 -42.32 2.61 21.00
C SER A 138 -41.31 3.75 21.20
N ILE A 139 -40.70 4.24 20.12
CA ILE A 139 -39.76 5.35 20.16
C ILE A 139 -40.31 6.48 19.30
N ASP A 140 -40.66 7.60 19.91
CA ASP A 140 -41.05 8.80 19.18
C ASP A 140 -39.84 9.56 18.59
N PHE A 141 -40.09 10.61 17.81
CA PHE A 141 -39.01 11.35 17.15
C PHE A 141 -38.07 12.08 18.14
N GLU A 142 -38.58 12.58 19.27
CA GLU A 142 -37.77 13.29 20.27
C GLU A 142 -36.97 12.31 21.15
N GLU A 143 -37.50 11.11 21.37
CA GLU A 143 -36.80 9.96 21.97
C GLU A 143 -35.70 9.42 21.04
N PHE A 144 -35.99 9.27 19.76
CA PHE A 144 -35.01 8.91 18.74
C PHE A 144 -33.83 9.91 18.66
N MET A 145 -34.11 11.21 18.83
CA MET A 145 -33.06 12.24 18.88
C MET A 145 -32.13 12.11 20.10
N LYS A 146 -32.62 11.57 21.23
CA LYS A 146 -31.80 11.31 22.43
C LYS A 146 -30.96 10.04 22.29
N LEU A 147 -31.41 9.08 21.50
CA LEU A 147 -30.68 7.84 21.20
C LEU A 147 -29.42 8.05 20.36
N VAL A 148 -29.36 9.12 19.56
CA VAL A 148 -28.19 9.48 18.73
C VAL A 148 -27.37 10.58 19.40
N PRO A 149 -26.24 10.29 20.07
CA PRO A 149 -25.47 11.29 20.81
C PRO A 149 -24.82 12.34 19.90
N GLU A 150 -24.74 13.60 20.33
CA GLU A 150 -24.03 14.67 19.58
C GLU A 150 -22.55 14.34 19.33
N GLU A 151 -21.88 13.72 20.31
CA GLU A 151 -20.47 13.31 20.20
C GLU A 151 -20.24 12.17 19.20
N SER A 152 -21.27 11.36 18.93
CA SER A 152 -21.21 10.26 17.96
C SER A 152 -21.09 10.75 16.51
N GLU A 153 -21.56 11.96 16.23
CA GLU A 153 -21.43 12.63 14.93
C GLU A 153 -20.00 13.14 14.67
N LEU A 154 -19.27 13.50 15.75
CA LEU A 154 -17.88 13.95 15.70
C LEU A 154 -16.89 12.79 15.57
N THR A 155 -17.21 11.62 16.13
CA THR A 155 -16.35 10.43 16.11
C THR A 155 -16.56 9.55 14.89
N THR A 156 -17.78 9.44 14.34
CA THR A 156 -18.07 8.69 13.09
C THR A 156 -17.48 9.34 11.83
N GLY A 157 -17.04 10.60 11.92
CA GLY A 157 -16.21 11.25 10.91
C GLY A 157 -16.94 11.71 9.65
N TYR A 158 -18.27 11.74 9.64
CA TYR A 158 -19.01 12.34 8.53
C TYR A 158 -19.17 13.86 8.75
N LYS A 159 -18.36 14.65 8.05
CA LYS A 159 -18.65 16.06 7.78
C LYS A 159 -19.22 16.13 6.36
N ASP A 160 -20.30 16.89 6.17
CA ASP A 160 -20.76 17.34 4.85
C ASP A 160 -19.70 18.28 4.23
N LEU A 161 -18.55 17.73 3.87
CA LEU A 161 -17.60 18.36 2.98
C LEU A 161 -17.75 17.68 1.62
N PRO A 162 -17.92 18.45 0.53
CA PRO A 162 -17.98 17.87 -0.81
C PRO A 162 -16.67 17.12 -1.04
N ILE A 163 -16.77 15.80 -1.22
CA ILE A 163 -15.64 14.98 -1.68
C ILE A 163 -15.40 15.41 -3.13
N SER A 164 -14.34 16.19 -3.34
CA SER A 164 -13.85 16.53 -4.67
C SER A 164 -13.37 15.27 -5.37
N PHE A 165 -14.07 14.91 -6.46
CA PHE A 165 -13.54 14.00 -7.46
C PHE A 165 -12.65 14.82 -8.40
N THR A 166 -11.34 14.80 -8.20
CA THR A 166 -10.41 15.30 -9.22
C THR A 166 -10.06 14.16 -10.18
N SER A 167 -10.77 14.10 -11.31
CA SER A 167 -10.25 13.52 -12.53
C SER A 167 -9.48 14.59 -13.32
N SER A 168 -8.46 14.13 -14.02
CA SER A 168 -7.39 14.83 -14.72
C SER A 168 -7.77 16.04 -15.58
N PRO A 169 -6.82 16.96 -15.83
CA PRO A 169 -7.06 18.18 -16.57
C PRO A 169 -7.07 17.93 -18.08
N SER A 170 -8.12 18.37 -18.75
CA SER A 170 -8.01 18.76 -20.16
C SER A 170 -8.74 20.07 -20.40
N SER A 171 -7.92 21.07 -20.73
CA SER A 171 -8.16 22.09 -21.76
C SER A 171 -9.48 22.89 -21.70
N ASN A 172 -9.36 24.21 -21.61
CA ASN A 172 -9.33 25.00 -22.83
C ASN A 172 -8.94 26.46 -22.57
N ALA A 173 -7.94 26.92 -23.32
CA ALA A 173 -7.81 28.32 -23.67
C ALA A 173 -8.95 28.67 -24.65
N THR A 174 -9.62 29.80 -24.43
CA THR A 174 -10.42 30.44 -25.47
C THR A 174 -9.63 31.59 -26.07
N THR A 175 -9.14 31.31 -27.28
CA THR A 175 -9.21 32.14 -28.48
C THR A 175 -9.61 33.62 -28.31
N VAL A 176 -8.66 34.51 -28.58
CA VAL A 176 -8.92 35.82 -29.18
C VAL A 176 -8.75 35.66 -30.70
N THR A 177 -9.75 36.12 -31.43
CA THR A 177 -9.88 36.10 -32.90
C THR A 177 -8.93 37.08 -33.59
N ALA A 178 -8.33 36.65 -34.70
CA ALA A 178 -7.95 37.52 -35.82
C ALA A 178 -7.92 36.71 -37.12
N GLU A 179 -8.60 37.26 -38.13
CA GLU A 179 -8.76 36.76 -39.49
C GLU A 179 -7.43 36.75 -40.29
N ILE A 180 -7.30 35.87 -41.28
CA ILE A 180 -7.10 36.18 -42.72
C ILE A 180 -6.86 34.88 -43.51
N ALA A 181 -7.34 34.91 -44.76
CA ALA A 181 -7.66 33.84 -45.68
C ALA A 181 -6.49 33.03 -46.31
N ALA A 182 -6.85 31.79 -46.67
CA ALA A 182 -6.52 31.00 -47.86
C ALA A 182 -5.25 31.30 -48.68
N THR A 183 -4.43 30.27 -48.88
CA THR A 183 -4.07 29.78 -50.24
C THR A 183 -3.36 28.42 -50.19
N ALA A 184 -3.58 27.64 -51.25
CA ALA A 184 -3.30 26.23 -51.39
C ALA A 184 -1.94 25.92 -52.05
N THR A 185 -1.65 24.61 -52.09
CA THR A 185 -0.75 23.87 -53.01
C THR A 185 0.77 23.92 -52.78
N ASN A 186 1.35 22.78 -52.36
CA ASN A 186 2.14 21.90 -53.25
C ASN A 186 2.87 20.80 -52.44
N ALA A 187 2.61 19.55 -52.79
CA ALA A 187 3.43 18.40 -52.42
C ALA A 187 4.56 18.20 -53.42
N PRO A 188 5.68 17.58 -53.01
CA PRO A 188 6.40 16.71 -53.93
C PRO A 188 6.53 15.28 -53.36
N THR A 189 6.07 14.35 -54.17
CA THR A 189 6.39 12.92 -54.17
C THR A 189 7.90 12.74 -54.34
N ILE A 190 8.55 11.92 -53.51
CA ILE A 190 9.88 11.38 -53.82
C ILE A 190 9.85 9.86 -53.71
N THR A 191 10.16 9.28 -54.87
CA THR A 191 10.18 7.87 -55.24
C THR A 191 11.36 7.13 -54.59
N ILE A 192 11.10 5.90 -54.16
CA ILE A 192 12.08 4.93 -53.67
C ILE A 192 12.98 4.47 -54.82
N THR A 193 14.30 4.49 -54.63
CA THR A 193 15.26 3.67 -55.38
C THR A 193 16.29 3.07 -54.42
N GLU A 194 16.27 1.75 -54.29
CA GLU A 194 17.37 0.93 -53.75
C GLU A 194 18.47 0.85 -54.83
N SER A 195 19.77 1.00 -54.55
CA SER A 195 20.69 -0.02 -54.01
C SER A 195 22.15 0.54 -54.10
N PRO A 196 23.22 -0.26 -53.97
CA PRO A 196 24.11 -0.38 -52.80
C PRO A 196 25.51 0.25 -53.04
N VAL A 197 26.21 0.71 -51.99
CA VAL A 197 27.64 1.06 -52.14
C VAL A 197 28.48 0.59 -50.95
N GLN A 198 29.57 -0.05 -51.34
CA GLN A 198 30.65 -0.66 -50.58
C GLN A 198 31.35 0.31 -49.60
N GLU A 199 31.79 -0.27 -48.49
CA GLU A 199 32.69 0.34 -47.51
C GLU A 199 34.03 0.74 -48.12
N THR A 200 34.45 1.98 -47.85
CA THR A 200 35.86 2.36 -47.81
C THR A 200 36.12 3.05 -46.45
N PRO A 201 37.27 2.80 -45.80
CA PRO A 201 37.58 3.37 -44.50
C PRO A 201 37.99 4.84 -44.67
N SER A 202 37.00 5.72 -44.59
CA SER A 202 37.21 7.13 -44.34
C SER A 202 37.43 7.31 -42.84
N ASP A 203 38.65 7.64 -42.44
CA ASP A 203 38.95 8.15 -41.11
C ASP A 203 38.25 9.51 -40.95
N ASN A 204 36.97 9.45 -40.57
CA ASN A 204 36.21 10.62 -40.18
C ASN A 204 36.92 11.25 -38.96
N PRO A 205 37.34 12.52 -39.00
CA PRO A 205 38.01 13.18 -37.88
C PRO A 205 37.16 13.20 -36.59
N GLU A 206 35.83 13.11 -36.69
CA GLU A 206 34.95 12.88 -35.54
C GLU A 206 35.11 11.47 -34.96
N VAL A 207 35.26 10.45 -35.81
CA VAL A 207 35.50 9.06 -35.39
C VAL A 207 36.89 8.91 -34.77
N ALA A 208 37.89 9.61 -35.30
CA ALA A 208 39.23 9.66 -34.70
C ALA A 208 39.21 10.36 -33.33
N ARG A 209 38.53 11.51 -33.23
CA ARG A 209 38.32 12.23 -31.96
C ARG A 209 37.50 11.41 -30.96
N LEU A 210 36.49 10.68 -31.41
CA LEU A 210 35.71 9.74 -30.60
C LEU A 210 36.59 8.59 -30.10
N LYS A 211 37.42 7.99 -30.96
CA LYS A 211 38.38 6.95 -30.55
C LYS A 211 39.38 7.47 -29.52
N GLU A 212 39.86 8.69 -29.68
CA GLU A 212 40.79 9.35 -28.73
C GLU A 212 40.11 9.64 -27.39
N LEU A 213 38.88 10.16 -27.40
CA LEU A 213 38.05 10.37 -26.20
C LEU A 213 37.69 9.06 -25.49
N LEU A 214 37.40 7.99 -26.24
CA LEU A 214 37.13 6.65 -25.70
C LEU A 214 38.39 6.01 -25.10
N ALA A 215 39.56 6.26 -25.69
CA ALA A 215 40.84 5.82 -25.13
C ALA A 215 41.20 6.58 -23.83
N GLN A 216 40.73 7.82 -23.67
CA GLN A 216 40.88 8.60 -22.44
C GLN A 216 39.85 8.21 -21.35
N HIS A 217 38.76 7.55 -21.72
CA HIS A 217 37.70 7.07 -20.83
C HIS A 217 37.39 5.59 -21.07
N PRO A 218 38.32 4.66 -20.78
CA PRO A 218 38.08 3.24 -20.96
C PRO A 218 36.87 2.78 -20.15
N GLN A 219 35.90 2.16 -20.82
CA GLN A 219 34.77 1.51 -20.16
C GLN A 219 35.26 0.22 -19.51
N GLU A 220 35.77 0.30 -18.28
CA GLU A 220 35.78 -0.87 -17.41
C GLU A 220 34.33 -1.18 -17.02
N GLN A 221 33.67 -2.05 -17.78
CA GLN A 221 32.45 -2.69 -17.29
C GLN A 221 32.86 -3.58 -16.12
N LYS A 222 32.84 -3.03 -14.90
CA LYS A 222 32.84 -3.86 -13.71
C LYS A 222 31.60 -4.72 -13.80
N GLU A 223 31.80 -6.02 -13.86
CA GLU A 223 30.70 -6.95 -13.89
C GLU A 223 29.97 -6.89 -12.53
N ASN A 224 28.77 -6.30 -12.52
CA ASN A 224 27.96 -6.18 -11.31
C ASN A 224 27.46 -7.56 -10.87
N ALA A 225 27.43 -7.79 -9.56
CA ALA A 225 27.01 -9.06 -8.98
C ALA A 225 26.46 -8.85 -7.58
N THR A 226 25.59 -9.77 -7.17
CA THR A 226 25.01 -9.82 -5.84
C THR A 226 25.89 -10.66 -4.92
N SER A 227 26.31 -10.07 -3.80
CA SER A 227 27.13 -10.73 -2.77
C SER A 227 26.30 -11.58 -1.81
N ARG A 228 26.97 -12.36 -0.95
CA ARG A 228 26.33 -13.05 0.18
C ARG A 228 25.64 -12.09 1.14
N LEU A 229 26.28 -10.96 1.45
CA LEU A 229 25.71 -9.97 2.38
C LEU A 229 24.43 -9.35 1.82
N GLN A 230 24.36 -9.05 0.52
CA GLN A 230 23.15 -8.53 -0.10
C GLN A 230 22.00 -9.56 -0.07
N MET A 231 22.29 -10.84 -0.29
CA MET A 231 21.31 -11.92 -0.11
C MET A 231 20.84 -12.04 1.35
N GLN A 232 21.77 -11.94 2.32
CA GLN A 232 21.45 -11.95 3.74
C GLN A 232 20.52 -10.79 4.11
N ILE A 233 20.84 -9.56 3.68
CA ILE A 233 20.04 -8.35 3.93
C ILE A 233 18.63 -8.53 3.37
N GLY A 234 18.49 -8.98 2.12
CA GLY A 234 17.17 -9.11 1.47
C GLY A 234 16.21 -10.01 2.25
N LEU A 235 16.67 -11.22 2.62
CA LEU A 235 15.83 -12.17 3.35
C LEU A 235 15.66 -11.80 4.84
N PHE A 236 16.72 -11.30 5.48
CA PHE A 236 16.64 -10.80 6.86
C PHE A 236 15.57 -9.73 7.00
N ARG A 237 15.57 -8.72 6.10
CA ARG A 237 14.59 -7.63 6.11
C ARG A 237 13.16 -8.13 5.94
N LEU A 238 12.98 -9.14 5.11
CA LEU A 238 11.68 -9.73 4.87
C LEU A 238 11.14 -10.44 6.12
N ILE A 239 11.96 -11.27 6.77
CA ILE A 239 11.59 -11.98 8.01
C ILE A 239 11.43 -11.01 9.18
N GLN A 240 12.36 -10.06 9.35
CA GLN A 240 12.32 -9.01 10.38
C GLN A 240 11.04 -8.18 10.27
N GLY A 241 10.68 -7.76 9.06
CA GLY A 241 9.47 -6.99 8.83
C GLY A 241 8.20 -7.81 9.08
N ALA A 242 8.17 -9.08 8.66
CA ALA A 242 7.02 -9.94 8.89
C ALA A 242 6.83 -10.20 10.40
N ALA A 243 7.93 -10.44 11.12
CA ALA A 243 7.96 -10.58 12.58
C ALA A 243 7.38 -9.36 13.27
N TYR A 244 7.82 -8.16 12.88
CA TYR A 244 7.31 -6.90 13.44
C TYR A 244 5.81 -6.71 13.19
N ARG A 245 5.30 -7.14 12.03
CA ARG A 245 3.87 -7.05 11.71
C ARG A 245 3.02 -8.13 12.40
N SER A 246 3.62 -9.28 12.75
CA SER A 246 2.96 -10.36 13.50
C SER A 246 3.15 -10.30 15.02
N PHE A 247 3.98 -9.36 15.50
CA PHE A 247 4.36 -9.20 16.91
C PHE A 247 3.19 -8.89 17.84
N ARG A 248 2.23 -8.11 17.35
CA ARG A 248 1.04 -7.70 18.08
C ARG A 248 -0.15 -7.64 17.13
N GLU A 249 -1.34 -7.89 17.64
CA GLU A 249 -2.58 -7.58 16.95
C GLU A 249 -2.70 -6.08 16.79
N SER A 250 -2.73 -5.62 15.54
CA SER A 250 -3.07 -4.26 15.20
C SER A 250 -3.85 -4.28 13.90
N PHE A 251 -5.16 -4.03 14.03
CA PHE A 251 -6.02 -3.92 12.86
C PHE A 251 -5.56 -2.72 12.00
N SER A 252 -5.31 -1.55 12.60
CA SER A 252 -4.76 -0.37 11.89
C SER A 252 -3.34 -0.51 11.31
N ALA A 253 -2.43 -1.32 11.86
CA ALA A 253 -1.11 -1.53 11.25
C ALA A 253 -1.13 -2.44 9.99
N ASN A 254 -2.27 -3.09 9.71
CA ASN A 254 -2.55 -3.65 8.37
C ASN A 254 -2.96 -2.56 7.36
N HIS A 255 -3.11 -1.30 7.81
CA HIS A 255 -3.72 -0.20 7.06
C HIS A 255 -2.79 0.99 6.84
N GLU A 256 -1.47 0.84 6.96
CA GLU A 256 -0.54 1.92 6.62
C GLU A 256 -0.63 2.20 5.11
N THR A 257 -1.52 3.12 4.74
CA THR A 257 -1.68 3.93 3.52
C THR A 257 -3.14 4.01 3.07
N HIS A 258 -3.41 5.07 2.32
CA HIS A 258 -4.53 5.38 1.41
C HIS A 258 -5.10 4.18 0.63
N LEU A 259 -4.38 3.06 0.59
CA LEU A 259 -4.74 1.80 -0.04
C LEU A 259 -5.24 0.77 0.97
N ARG A 260 -6.55 0.65 0.96
CA ARG A 260 -7.41 -0.13 1.86
C ARG A 260 -7.15 -1.65 1.74
N VAL A 261 -6.11 -2.22 2.38
CA VAL A 261 -5.92 -3.69 2.50
C VAL A 261 -6.63 -4.23 3.72
N ARG A 262 -7.89 -4.64 3.57
CA ARG A 262 -8.74 -4.90 4.74
C ARG A 262 -9.18 -6.35 4.91
N ASN A 263 -8.63 -7.25 4.08
CA ASN A 263 -8.97 -8.68 4.05
C ASN A 263 -7.74 -9.61 4.21
N LEU A 264 -6.63 -9.11 4.78
CA LEU A 264 -5.37 -9.84 4.86
C LEU A 264 -4.64 -9.55 6.18
N PRO A 265 -5.03 -10.12 7.32
CA PRO A 265 -4.31 -9.91 8.57
C PRO A 265 -2.91 -10.58 8.54
N TYR A 266 -1.96 -10.08 9.33
CA TYR A 266 -0.70 -10.77 9.59
C TYR A 266 -0.90 -11.86 10.64
N LYS A 267 -1.39 -13.02 10.22
CA LYS A 267 -1.60 -14.17 11.11
C LYS A 267 -0.27 -14.75 11.58
N ILE A 268 -0.18 -15.09 12.86
CA ILE A 268 1.00 -15.75 13.42
C ILE A 268 1.20 -17.14 12.80
N THR A 269 0.11 -17.82 12.42
CA THR A 269 0.13 -19.11 11.71
C THR A 269 0.81 -19.02 10.35
N ASP A 270 0.48 -17.99 9.58
CA ASP A 270 1.10 -17.70 8.29
C ASP A 270 2.57 -17.30 8.48
N PHE A 271 2.88 -16.52 9.52
CA PHE A 271 4.25 -16.10 9.83
C PHE A 271 5.16 -17.28 10.17
N VAL A 272 4.73 -18.21 11.03
CA VAL A 272 5.49 -19.43 11.38
C VAL A 272 5.85 -20.19 10.10
N GLN A 273 4.84 -20.44 9.26
CA GLN A 273 5.06 -21.21 8.04
C GLN A 273 5.84 -20.43 6.99
N PHE A 274 5.72 -19.10 6.96
CA PHE A 274 6.51 -18.22 6.11
C PHE A 274 7.99 -18.30 6.45
N VAL A 275 8.35 -18.22 7.74
CA VAL A 275 9.74 -18.37 8.21
C VAL A 275 10.30 -19.75 7.86
N GLN A 276 9.53 -20.82 8.08
CA GLN A 276 9.93 -22.18 7.68
C GLN A 276 10.30 -22.25 6.19
N LYS A 277 9.41 -21.81 5.31
CA LYS A 277 9.63 -21.88 3.85
C LYS A 277 10.69 -20.90 3.36
N ALA A 278 10.84 -19.76 4.01
CA ALA A 278 11.90 -18.79 3.72
C ALA A 278 13.29 -19.37 4.01
N ILE A 279 13.46 -20.01 5.18
CA ILE A 279 14.72 -20.65 5.58
C ILE A 279 15.00 -21.90 4.74
N GLU A 280 13.97 -22.70 4.44
CA GLU A 280 14.09 -23.86 3.54
C GLU A 280 14.58 -23.44 2.15
N LEU A 281 13.98 -22.40 1.57
CA LEU A 281 14.42 -21.84 0.29
C LEU A 281 15.87 -21.37 0.39
N TYR A 282 16.23 -20.59 1.41
CA TYR A 282 17.57 -20.04 1.59
C TYR A 282 18.66 -21.11 1.71
N LYS A 283 18.40 -22.18 2.49
CA LYS A 283 19.29 -23.35 2.60
C LYS A 283 19.48 -24.02 1.24
N GLY A 284 18.42 -24.14 0.45
CA GLY A 284 18.47 -24.74 -0.88
C GLY A 284 19.22 -23.94 -1.94
N LEU A 285 19.43 -22.63 -1.72
CA LEU A 285 20.21 -21.78 -2.62
C LEU A 285 21.73 -21.94 -2.45
N ASP A 286 22.19 -22.64 -1.41
CA ASP A 286 23.61 -22.80 -1.07
C ASP A 286 24.37 -21.46 -0.94
N VAL A 287 23.67 -20.37 -0.57
CA VAL A 287 24.26 -19.05 -0.28
C VAL A 287 25.13 -19.10 0.98
N VAL A 288 24.86 -20.04 1.88
CA VAL A 288 25.64 -20.33 3.10
C VAL A 288 26.06 -21.79 3.12
N GLU A 289 27.18 -22.09 3.76
CA GLU A 289 27.65 -23.46 3.91
C GLU A 289 26.69 -24.31 4.75
N LYS A 290 26.61 -25.61 4.45
CA LYS A 290 25.79 -26.57 5.20
C LYS A 290 26.12 -26.62 6.70
N ALA A 291 27.34 -26.28 7.08
CA ALA A 291 27.76 -26.15 8.48
C ALA A 291 26.99 -25.07 9.25
N CYS A 292 26.46 -24.05 8.56
CA CYS A 292 25.66 -22.97 9.14
C CYS A 292 24.18 -23.33 9.28
N HIS A 293 23.71 -24.43 8.67
CA HIS A 293 22.31 -24.84 8.71
C HIS A 293 21.74 -24.95 10.13
N PRO A 294 22.47 -25.48 11.15
CA PRO A 294 21.97 -25.51 12.52
C PRO A 294 21.62 -24.12 13.10
N VAL A 295 22.32 -23.06 12.67
CA VAL A 295 22.03 -21.68 13.12
C VAL A 295 20.72 -21.17 12.48
N LEU A 296 20.49 -21.51 11.21
CA LEU A 296 19.23 -21.23 10.51
C LEU A 296 18.06 -22.03 11.09
N ASP A 297 18.27 -23.33 11.33
CA ASP A 297 17.27 -24.23 11.91
C ASP A 297 16.89 -23.80 13.33
N ALA A 298 17.83 -23.22 14.10
CA ALA A 298 17.53 -22.65 15.41
C ALA A 298 16.46 -21.54 15.36
N VAL A 299 16.38 -20.74 14.29
CA VAL A 299 15.32 -19.72 14.10
C VAL A 299 13.96 -20.40 13.93
N VAL A 300 13.90 -21.43 13.09
CA VAL A 300 12.67 -22.20 12.82
C VAL A 300 12.20 -22.92 14.08
N GLU A 301 13.11 -23.62 14.77
CA GLU A 301 12.80 -24.29 16.04
C GLU A 301 12.31 -23.30 17.11
N SER A 302 12.85 -22.08 17.13
CA SER A 302 12.44 -21.03 18.07
C SER A 302 10.96 -20.69 17.91
N ILE A 303 10.55 -20.43 16.67
CA ILE A 303 9.19 -19.98 16.37
C ILE A 303 8.19 -21.12 16.45
N GLU A 304 8.57 -22.35 16.08
CA GLU A 304 7.74 -23.54 16.25
C GLU A 304 7.49 -23.85 17.73
N LYS A 305 8.54 -23.78 18.58
CA LYS A 305 8.39 -24.01 20.01
C LYS A 305 7.50 -22.96 20.68
N GLU A 306 7.65 -21.68 20.32
CA GLU A 306 6.79 -20.64 20.89
C GLU A 306 5.36 -20.71 20.35
N TYR A 307 5.18 -21.06 19.08
CA TYR A 307 3.84 -21.30 18.52
C TYR A 307 3.16 -22.50 19.19
N ALA A 308 3.87 -23.60 19.46
CA ALA A 308 3.32 -24.72 20.22
C ALA A 308 2.95 -24.33 21.66
N ARG A 309 3.73 -23.46 22.31
CA ARG A 309 3.37 -22.89 23.63
C ARG A 309 2.14 -22.00 23.57
N LEU A 310 1.96 -21.24 22.48
CA LEU A 310 0.76 -20.46 22.24
C LEU A 310 -0.47 -21.38 22.11
N GLU A 311 -0.38 -22.45 21.31
CA GLU A 311 -1.46 -23.42 21.15
C GLU A 311 -1.82 -24.12 22.46
N ASP A 312 -0.83 -24.57 23.23
CA ASP A 312 -1.05 -25.18 24.55
C ASP A 312 -1.73 -24.19 25.52
N ARG A 313 -1.29 -22.93 25.50
CA ARG A 313 -1.86 -21.89 26.36
C ARG A 313 -3.31 -21.59 26.04
N ILE A 314 -3.65 -21.49 24.75
CA ILE A 314 -5.03 -21.29 24.30
C ILE A 314 -5.90 -22.46 24.77
N LYS A 315 -5.43 -23.70 24.57
CA LYS A 315 -6.14 -24.90 24.97
C LYS A 315 -6.37 -24.99 26.47
N ASN A 316 -5.38 -24.57 27.28
CA ASN A 316 -5.39 -24.69 28.72
C ASN A 316 -5.68 -23.36 29.43
N TRP A 317 -6.21 -22.35 28.74
CA TRP A 317 -6.31 -20.98 29.29
C TRP A 317 -7.02 -20.91 30.64
N ASN A 318 -8.06 -21.72 30.84
CA ASN A 318 -8.83 -21.73 32.08
C ASN A 318 -8.10 -22.40 33.27
N THR A 319 -7.08 -23.22 33.02
CA THR A 319 -6.39 -24.02 34.04
C THR A 319 -4.98 -23.56 34.34
N ILE A 320 -4.34 -22.82 33.42
CA ILE A 320 -2.99 -22.27 33.66
C ILE A 320 -3.00 -21.15 34.71
N GLU A 321 -1.90 -21.07 35.44
CA GLU A 321 -1.57 -19.91 36.27
C GLU A 321 -1.28 -18.71 35.36
N LYS A 322 -1.97 -17.58 35.61
CA LYS A 322 -1.86 -16.36 34.81
C LYS A 322 -1.04 -15.33 35.56
N THR A 323 -0.07 -14.72 34.88
CA THR A 323 0.68 -13.61 35.50
C THR A 323 -0.19 -12.34 35.57
N PRO A 324 0.14 -11.38 36.45
CA PRO A 324 -0.56 -10.10 36.50
C PRO A 324 -0.61 -9.39 35.14
N GLU A 325 0.44 -9.51 34.34
CA GLU A 325 0.55 -8.91 33.00
C GLU A 325 -0.34 -9.62 31.98
N MET A 326 -0.47 -10.95 32.06
CA MET A 326 -1.44 -11.69 31.24
C MET A 326 -2.88 -11.28 31.55
N LEU A 327 -3.20 -11.13 32.84
CA LEU A 327 -4.52 -10.69 33.29
C LEU A 327 -4.78 -9.23 32.88
N ALA A 328 -3.77 -8.37 32.93
CA ALA A 328 -3.87 -6.99 32.50
C ALA A 328 -4.15 -6.89 30.99
N GLU A 329 -3.46 -7.69 30.16
CA GLU A 329 -3.69 -7.75 28.72
C GLU A 329 -5.07 -8.35 28.40
N ASP A 330 -5.47 -9.43 29.09
CA ASP A 330 -6.80 -10.02 28.93
C ASP A 330 -7.92 -9.04 29.33
N LYS A 331 -7.72 -8.28 30.42
CA LYS A 331 -8.64 -7.23 30.84
C LYS A 331 -8.68 -6.08 29.84
N ALA A 332 -7.53 -5.63 29.34
CA ALA A 332 -7.46 -4.58 28.33
C ALA A 332 -8.17 -5.00 27.04
N MET A 333 -8.04 -6.27 26.64
CA MET A 333 -8.80 -6.87 25.55
C MET A 333 -10.30 -6.84 25.85
N GLN A 334 -10.75 -7.31 27.03
CA GLN A 334 -12.17 -7.26 27.40
C GLN A 334 -12.73 -5.83 27.48
N GLU A 335 -11.94 -4.85 27.91
CA GLU A 335 -12.33 -3.45 27.91
C GLU A 335 -12.37 -2.86 26.50
N ALA A 336 -11.42 -3.23 25.63
CA ALA A 336 -11.45 -2.89 24.22
C ALA A 336 -12.69 -3.49 23.55
N ARG A 337 -13.10 -4.73 23.88
CA ARG A 337 -14.38 -5.33 23.43
C ARG A 337 -15.58 -4.47 23.80
N ARG A 338 -15.63 -3.99 25.04
CA ARG A 338 -16.72 -3.13 25.54
C ARG A 338 -16.71 -1.73 24.91
N LYS A 339 -15.53 -1.22 24.54
CA LYS A 339 -15.37 0.06 23.83
C LYS A 339 -15.50 -0.05 22.31
N SER A 340 -15.37 -1.25 21.73
CA SER A 340 -15.33 -1.46 20.27
C SER A 340 -16.69 -1.37 19.61
N THR A 341 -17.79 -1.32 20.36
CA THR A 341 -19.07 -0.78 19.90
C THR A 341 -20.00 -0.74 21.10
N SER A 342 -20.19 0.43 21.72
CA SER A 342 -21.35 0.59 22.60
C SER A 342 -22.63 0.40 21.77
N VAL A 343 -23.71 -0.08 22.40
CA VAL A 343 -25.03 -0.22 21.74
C VAL A 343 -25.43 1.06 21.00
N LYS A 344 -25.07 2.22 21.57
CA LYS A 344 -25.28 3.56 21.01
C LYS A 344 -24.47 3.86 19.74
N GLU A 345 -23.27 3.30 19.61
CA GLU A 345 -22.45 3.45 18.39
C GLU A 345 -22.95 2.55 17.26
N LYS A 346 -23.38 1.31 17.57
CA LYS A 346 -24.03 0.45 16.58
C LYS A 346 -25.35 1.08 16.10
N PHE A 347 -26.09 1.70 17.01
CA PHE A 347 -27.30 2.47 16.71
C PHE A 347 -27.03 3.65 15.79
N ALA A 348 -26.07 4.51 16.13
CA ALA A 348 -25.68 5.63 15.28
C ALA A 348 -25.23 5.19 13.87
N ALA A 349 -24.53 4.05 13.76
CA ALA A 349 -24.15 3.48 12.47
C ALA A 349 -25.36 3.03 11.63
N GLY A 350 -26.35 2.40 12.28
CA GLY A 350 -27.62 2.01 11.65
C GLY A 350 -28.39 3.21 11.11
N VAL A 351 -28.42 4.31 11.87
CA VAL A 351 -29.04 5.59 11.49
C VAL A 351 -28.37 6.20 10.26
N GLU A 352 -27.04 6.26 10.21
CA GLU A 352 -26.31 6.81 9.05
C GLU A 352 -26.48 5.97 7.78
N PHE A 353 -26.56 4.64 7.94
CA PHE A 353 -26.84 3.76 6.81
C PHE A 353 -28.24 3.97 6.25
N ALA A 354 -29.24 4.07 7.13
CA ALA A 354 -30.63 4.37 6.77
C ALA A 354 -30.74 5.68 5.95
N ILE A 355 -30.03 6.73 6.36
CA ILE A 355 -29.93 8.00 5.63
C ILE A 355 -29.35 7.79 4.22
N THR A 356 -28.27 7.01 4.12
CA THR A 356 -27.56 6.77 2.85
C THR A 356 -28.43 6.02 1.85
N LEU A 357 -29.15 4.99 2.31
CA LEU A 357 -30.08 4.23 1.46
C LEU A 357 -31.20 5.10 0.91
N LYS A 358 -31.77 5.96 1.76
CA LYS A 358 -32.84 6.86 1.35
C LYS A 358 -32.37 7.91 0.36
N LYS A 359 -31.17 8.48 0.55
CA LYS A 359 -30.54 9.39 -0.42
C LYS A 359 -30.30 8.72 -1.78
N LYS A 360 -29.98 7.43 -1.80
CA LYS A 360 -29.71 6.66 -3.03
C LYS A 360 -30.92 5.90 -3.59
N GLN A 361 -32.10 6.09 -3.02
CA GLN A 361 -33.36 5.43 -3.43
C GLN A 361 -33.30 3.88 -3.42
N PHE A 362 -32.51 3.28 -2.54
CA PHE A 362 -32.47 1.81 -2.35
C PHE A 362 -33.44 1.39 -1.25
N SER A 363 -34.12 0.25 -1.42
CA SER A 363 -34.92 -0.38 -0.37
C SER A 363 -34.05 -1.24 0.55
N PHE A 364 -34.39 -1.34 1.84
CA PHE A 364 -33.70 -2.25 2.79
C PHE A 364 -33.69 -3.70 2.33
N ARG A 365 -34.72 -4.10 1.56
CA ARG A 365 -34.88 -5.47 1.06
C ARG A 365 -33.94 -5.81 -0.12
N ASP A 366 -33.35 -4.81 -0.76
CA ASP A 366 -32.44 -5.00 -1.90
C ASP A 366 -30.97 -5.15 -1.47
N ILE A 367 -30.71 -5.16 -0.17
CA ILE A 367 -29.37 -5.09 0.40
C ILE A 367 -28.88 -6.50 0.73
N ALA A 368 -27.87 -6.95 0.00
CA ALA A 368 -27.15 -8.16 0.37
C ALA A 368 -26.41 -7.95 1.70
N GLU A 369 -26.38 -8.99 2.54
CA GLU A 369 -25.72 -9.09 3.86
C GLU A 369 -24.28 -8.53 3.87
N GLY A 370 -23.59 -8.48 2.72
CA GLY A 370 -22.26 -7.90 2.57
C GLY A 370 -22.17 -6.36 2.58
N VAL A 371 -23.21 -5.61 2.18
CA VAL A 371 -23.17 -4.14 2.09
C VAL A 371 -23.16 -3.48 3.48
N LEU A 372 -23.88 -4.08 4.42
CA LEU A 372 -23.96 -3.66 5.82
C LEU A 372 -22.63 -3.86 6.55
N ALA A 373 -22.03 -5.05 6.40
CA ALA A 373 -20.70 -5.33 6.91
C ALA A 373 -19.66 -4.36 6.33
N ILE A 374 -19.75 -4.00 5.05
CA ILE A 374 -18.84 -3.03 4.41
C ILE A 374 -18.96 -1.63 5.02
N ASN A 375 -20.17 -1.19 5.40
CA ASN A 375 -20.39 0.15 5.94
C ASN A 375 -19.99 0.31 7.40
N GLU A 376 -20.31 -0.65 8.27
CA GLU A 376 -19.80 -0.60 9.65
C GLU A 376 -18.27 -0.66 9.67
N LEU A 377 -17.71 -1.50 8.80
CA LEU A 377 -16.27 -1.54 8.58
C LEU A 377 -15.77 -0.14 8.15
N ASN A 378 -16.38 0.52 7.14
CA ASN A 378 -16.08 1.91 6.69
C ASN A 378 -16.07 2.95 7.81
N ARG A 379 -16.98 2.84 8.78
CA ARG A 379 -17.05 3.73 9.95
C ARG A 379 -15.86 3.53 10.90
N LEU A 380 -15.59 2.29 11.32
CA LEU A 380 -14.42 1.94 12.16
C LEU A 380 -13.11 2.41 11.53
N ARG A 381 -13.02 2.30 10.20
CA ARG A 381 -11.86 2.76 9.40
C ARG A 381 -11.65 4.28 9.45
N GLN A 382 -12.72 5.08 9.49
CA GLN A 382 -12.63 6.53 9.55
C GLN A 382 -12.23 7.00 10.96
N MET A 383 -12.71 6.32 12.01
CA MET A 383 -12.29 6.56 13.39
C MET A 383 -10.78 6.34 13.56
N GLU A 384 -10.24 5.26 13.00
CA GLU A 384 -8.80 4.98 13.04
C GLU A 384 -7.99 6.03 12.26
N LEU A 385 -8.45 6.45 11.07
CA LEU A 385 -7.78 7.51 10.29
C LEU A 385 -7.75 8.85 11.05
N ASN A 386 -8.84 9.20 11.73
CA ASN A 386 -8.89 10.40 12.56
C ASN A 386 -7.89 10.30 13.73
N ALA A 387 -7.71 9.10 14.30
CA ALA A 387 -6.67 8.84 15.31
C ALA A 387 -5.24 8.85 14.74
N GLU A 388 -5.05 8.60 13.43
CA GLU A 388 -3.75 8.73 12.75
C GLU A 388 -3.40 10.17 12.42
N LEU A 389 -4.39 11.00 12.05
CA LEU A 389 -4.22 12.43 11.82
C LEU A 389 -4.08 13.22 13.13
N ALA A 390 -4.45 12.60 14.26
CA ALA A 390 -4.22 13.16 15.58
C ALA A 390 -2.71 13.26 15.89
N PRO A 391 -2.29 14.21 16.76
CA PRO A 391 -0.90 14.30 17.20
C PRO A 391 -0.41 12.95 17.73
N PRO A 392 0.85 12.57 17.47
CA PRO A 392 1.40 11.31 17.95
C PRO A 392 1.28 11.23 19.48
N PRO A 393 0.98 10.05 20.04
CA PRO A 393 0.88 9.89 21.49
C PRO A 393 2.20 10.30 22.16
N PRO A 394 2.13 10.80 23.42
CA PRO A 394 3.34 11.09 24.18
C PRO A 394 4.20 9.84 24.30
N LYS A 395 5.53 10.03 24.28
CA LYS A 395 6.49 8.94 24.49
C LYS A 395 6.24 8.27 25.84
N SER A 396 6.43 6.96 25.89
CA SER A 396 6.30 6.19 27.12
C SER A 396 7.29 6.69 28.16
N GLU A 397 6.79 6.92 29.38
CA GLU A 397 7.62 7.27 30.54
C GLU A 397 8.10 5.99 31.26
N GLY A 398 9.29 6.03 31.87
CA GLY A 398 9.84 4.92 32.66
C GLY A 398 11.06 4.22 32.04
N ASP A 399 11.44 3.07 32.59
CA ASP A 399 12.51 2.22 32.03
C ASP A 399 11.96 1.42 30.84
N PRO A 400 12.51 1.57 29.62
CA PRO A 400 12.08 0.79 28.45
C PRO A 400 12.09 -0.74 28.68
N LYS A 401 12.91 -1.24 29.61
CA LYS A 401 12.96 -2.68 29.94
C LYS A 401 11.68 -3.21 30.55
N ASP A 402 10.85 -2.36 31.16
CA ASP A 402 9.55 -2.79 31.69
C ASP A 402 8.61 -3.28 30.58
N TYR A 403 8.84 -2.86 29.32
CA TYR A 403 8.10 -3.37 28.17
C TYR A 403 8.27 -4.88 27.96
N LEU A 404 9.43 -5.44 28.30
CA LEU A 404 9.72 -6.87 28.11
C LEU A 404 8.83 -7.78 28.96
N LYS A 405 8.29 -7.27 30.07
CA LYS A 405 7.40 -8.01 30.98
C LYS A 405 5.99 -8.16 30.40
N ARG A 406 5.63 -7.40 29.37
CA ARG A 406 4.29 -7.40 28.77
C ARG A 406 4.04 -8.62 27.91
N TRP A 407 2.75 -8.83 27.65
CA TRP A 407 2.22 -9.78 26.68
C TRP A 407 1.46 -9.00 25.62
N ASN A 408 1.60 -9.39 24.36
CA ASN A 408 0.87 -8.79 23.26
C ASN A 408 -0.05 -9.83 22.63
N ARG A 409 -1.29 -9.46 22.35
CA ARG A 409 -2.20 -10.27 21.55
C ARG A 409 -1.64 -10.56 20.15
N VAL A 410 -1.99 -11.70 19.55
CA VAL A 410 -1.63 -12.05 18.17
C VAL A 410 -2.85 -12.57 17.39
N ILE A 411 -2.81 -12.44 16.06
CA ILE A 411 -3.91 -12.87 15.18
C ILE A 411 -3.70 -14.32 14.72
N LEU A 412 -4.74 -15.16 14.85
CA LEU A 412 -4.68 -16.58 14.46
C LEU A 412 -5.48 -16.89 13.17
N SER A 413 -6.63 -16.24 12.97
CA SER A 413 -7.58 -16.50 11.87
C SER A 413 -8.28 -15.23 11.38
N ASP A 414 -8.96 -15.31 10.21
CA ASP A 414 -9.69 -14.19 9.60
C ASP A 414 -10.96 -13.81 10.36
N ALA A 415 -11.64 -14.81 10.94
CA ALA A 415 -12.67 -14.61 11.94
C ALA A 415 -12.00 -14.58 13.31
N SER A 416 -11.50 -13.42 13.72
CA SER A 416 -11.01 -13.25 15.09
C SER A 416 -12.19 -12.95 16.01
N GLU A 417 -13.08 -13.93 16.20
CA GLU A 417 -13.76 -14.04 17.48
C GLU A 417 -12.65 -14.33 18.50
N GLU A 418 -12.49 -13.42 19.44
CA GLU A 418 -11.25 -13.19 20.17
C GLU A 418 -10.92 -14.32 21.16
N ILE A 419 -10.06 -15.26 20.72
CA ILE A 419 -9.66 -16.47 21.44
C ILE A 419 -8.91 -16.14 22.75
N PRO A 420 -9.43 -16.52 23.94
CA PRO A 420 -8.72 -16.33 25.20
C PRO A 420 -7.33 -16.98 25.20
N GLY A 421 -6.33 -16.26 25.69
CA GLY A 421 -4.94 -16.72 25.74
C GLY A 421 -4.16 -16.60 24.42
N ALA A 422 -4.75 -16.06 23.36
CA ALA A 422 -4.08 -15.80 22.07
C ALA A 422 -3.11 -14.59 22.13
N MET A 423 -2.10 -14.69 22.99
CA MET A 423 -1.09 -13.64 23.21
C MET A 423 0.31 -14.25 23.16
N MET A 424 1.36 -13.46 22.96
CA MET A 424 2.76 -13.91 23.01
C MET A 424 3.56 -12.98 23.94
N PRO A 425 4.61 -13.48 24.62
CA PRO A 425 5.39 -12.65 25.52
C PRO A 425 6.25 -11.70 24.70
N VAL A 426 6.31 -10.42 25.10
CA VAL A 426 7.17 -9.44 24.43
C VAL A 426 8.64 -9.88 24.50
N ALA A 427 9.07 -10.40 25.64
CA ALA A 427 10.42 -10.92 25.85
C ALA A 427 10.86 -11.95 24.79
N TYR A 428 9.96 -12.82 24.29
CA TYR A 428 10.32 -13.82 23.27
C TYR A 428 10.94 -13.17 22.02
N TRP A 429 10.37 -12.06 21.55
CA TRP A 429 10.83 -11.40 20.34
C TRP A 429 12.21 -10.76 20.50
N TYR A 430 12.48 -10.18 21.67
CA TYR A 430 13.73 -9.48 21.99
C TYR A 430 14.85 -10.42 22.44
N GLU A 431 14.53 -11.44 23.22
CA GLU A 431 15.51 -12.27 23.93
C GLU A 431 15.79 -13.59 23.20
N ASP A 432 14.88 -14.03 22.33
CA ASP A 432 14.95 -15.34 21.69
C ASP A 432 14.93 -15.27 20.15
N PHE A 433 13.85 -14.72 19.57
CA PHE A 433 13.67 -14.70 18.11
C PHE A 433 14.68 -13.78 17.40
N MET A 434 14.75 -12.49 17.74
CA MET A 434 15.61 -11.54 17.04
C MET A 434 17.10 -11.86 17.17
N PRO A 435 17.65 -12.24 18.34
CA PRO A 435 19.05 -12.65 18.44
C PRO A 435 19.39 -13.86 17.57
N LYS A 436 18.51 -14.86 17.47
CA LYS A 436 18.70 -16.01 16.58
C LYS A 436 18.63 -15.61 15.11
N LEU A 437 17.70 -14.72 14.76
CA LEU A 437 17.57 -14.20 13.40
C LEU A 437 18.83 -13.45 12.98
N LEU A 438 19.34 -12.55 13.83
CA LEU A 438 20.58 -11.80 13.57
C LEU A 438 21.79 -12.73 13.42
N ALA A 439 21.89 -13.77 14.27
CA ALA A 439 22.93 -14.79 14.16
C ALA A 439 22.87 -15.56 12.84
N ALA A 440 21.68 -16.03 12.46
CA ALA A 440 21.45 -16.77 11.22
C ALA A 440 21.86 -16.01 9.96
N PHE A 441 21.66 -14.68 9.94
CA PHE A 441 22.04 -13.80 8.83
C PHE A 441 23.41 -13.13 9.00
N SER A 442 24.21 -13.59 9.96
CA SER A 442 25.59 -13.16 10.19
C SER A 442 26.63 -14.27 10.00
N VAL A 443 26.23 -15.45 9.52
CA VAL A 443 27.11 -16.59 9.24
C VAL A 443 27.08 -16.95 7.76
N ASN A 444 28.24 -17.24 7.17
CA ASN A 444 28.35 -17.78 5.80
C ASN A 444 29.08 -19.12 5.79
N THR A 445 30.10 -19.25 6.62
CA THR A 445 31.00 -20.42 6.71
C THR A 445 31.06 -20.98 8.12
N ALA A 446 31.58 -22.20 8.27
CA ALA A 446 31.81 -22.80 9.59
C ALA A 446 32.66 -21.90 10.52
N ALA A 447 33.60 -21.14 9.98
CA ALA A 447 34.45 -20.22 10.75
C ALA A 447 33.69 -19.00 11.30
N ASP A 448 32.61 -18.60 10.64
CA ASP A 448 31.78 -17.47 11.07
C ASP A 448 30.95 -17.81 12.32
N ILE A 449 30.66 -19.09 12.56
CA ILE A 449 29.76 -19.53 13.63
C ILE A 449 30.29 -19.06 14.98
N GLN A 450 31.55 -19.36 15.31
CA GLN A 450 32.09 -18.99 16.62
C GLN A 450 32.13 -17.47 16.81
N SER A 451 32.60 -16.74 15.79
CA SER A 451 32.79 -15.27 15.87
C SER A 451 31.49 -14.47 15.83
N ASN A 452 30.40 -15.05 15.31
CA ASN A 452 29.11 -14.37 15.19
C ASN A 452 28.00 -14.97 16.08
N THR A 453 28.22 -16.07 16.80
CA THR A 453 27.20 -16.64 17.72
C THR A 453 27.62 -16.61 19.19
N VAL A 454 28.91 -16.51 19.47
CA VAL A 454 29.45 -16.45 20.83
C VAL A 454 29.98 -15.04 21.11
N PRO A 455 29.49 -14.34 22.14
CA PRO A 455 29.94 -12.99 22.44
C PRO A 455 31.37 -13.00 23.01
N ASP A 456 32.28 -12.33 22.33
CA ASP A 456 33.62 -11.97 22.82
C ASP A 456 33.63 -10.47 23.15
N GLU A 457 33.63 -10.16 24.45
CA GLU A 457 33.51 -8.77 24.92
C GLU A 457 34.69 -7.89 24.48
N ALA A 458 35.91 -8.43 24.44
CA ALA A 458 37.08 -7.66 24.03
C ALA A 458 37.02 -7.33 22.53
N ALA A 459 36.65 -8.31 21.70
CA ALA A 459 36.50 -8.10 20.26
C ALA A 459 35.32 -7.15 19.93
N LEU A 460 34.23 -7.20 20.70
CA LEU A 460 33.08 -6.31 20.54
C LEU A 460 33.42 -4.87 20.91
N GLU A 461 34.16 -4.65 22.00
CA GLU A 461 34.61 -3.33 22.39
C GLU A 461 35.61 -2.76 21.38
N GLN A 462 36.55 -3.58 20.90
CA GLN A 462 37.49 -3.18 19.85
C GLN A 462 36.75 -2.73 18.58
N TRP A 463 35.77 -3.52 18.12
CA TRP A 463 34.93 -3.15 16.98
C TRP A 463 34.23 -1.81 17.22
N TYR A 464 33.56 -1.64 18.35
CA TYR A 464 32.84 -0.40 18.68
C TYR A 464 33.75 0.83 18.67
N GLN A 465 34.93 0.73 19.29
CA GLN A 465 35.89 1.85 19.34
C GLN A 465 36.43 2.19 17.94
N GLN A 466 36.72 1.19 17.10
CA GLN A 466 37.16 1.41 15.72
C GLN A 466 36.06 2.08 14.88
N THR A 467 34.85 1.55 14.92
CA THR A 467 33.69 2.09 14.19
C THR A 467 33.36 3.52 14.63
N LYS A 468 33.42 3.79 15.94
CA LYS A 468 33.22 5.13 16.51
C LYS A 468 34.32 6.11 16.11
N ALA A 469 35.58 5.69 16.10
CA ALA A 469 36.71 6.56 15.75
C ALA A 469 36.67 7.05 14.29
N VAL A 470 36.09 6.26 13.39
CA VAL A 470 35.89 6.62 11.97
C VAL A 470 34.61 7.46 11.74
N GLY A 471 33.80 7.68 12.79
CA GLY A 471 32.60 8.50 12.72
C GLY A 471 31.38 7.80 12.11
N GLU A 472 31.39 6.46 12.00
CA GLU A 472 30.29 5.72 11.36
C GLU A 472 28.95 5.88 12.11
N PHE A 473 28.99 6.13 13.43
CA PHE A 473 27.78 6.34 14.23
C PHE A 473 27.24 7.77 14.22
N ASP A 474 27.98 8.73 13.65
CA ASP A 474 27.67 10.17 13.78
C ASP A 474 26.34 10.54 13.13
N ARG A 475 26.00 9.89 12.00
CA ARG A 475 24.78 10.18 11.24
C ARG A 475 23.62 9.24 11.59
N TYR A 476 23.87 7.93 11.71
CA TYR A 476 22.81 6.90 11.84
C TYR A 476 22.99 5.86 12.96
N GLY A 477 23.74 6.19 14.02
CA GLY A 477 23.97 5.27 15.14
C GLY A 477 24.10 5.96 16.49
N ALA A 478 23.43 7.10 16.68
CA ALA A 478 23.55 7.90 17.91
C ALA A 478 23.17 7.10 19.17
N ASP A 479 22.14 6.25 19.07
CA ASP A 479 21.70 5.33 20.11
C ASP A 479 22.76 4.28 20.47
N VAL A 480 23.44 3.72 19.46
CA VAL A 480 24.59 2.83 19.63
C VAL A 480 25.75 3.58 20.30
N ALA A 481 26.12 4.75 19.78
CA ALA A 481 27.20 5.57 20.31
C ALA A 481 26.99 5.92 21.79
N GLN A 482 25.75 6.14 22.22
CA GLN A 482 25.40 6.53 23.59
C GLN A 482 25.24 5.34 24.55
N ASN A 483 24.69 4.22 24.09
CA ASN A 483 24.22 3.15 24.99
C ASN A 483 24.92 1.80 24.84
N PHE A 484 25.82 1.61 23.86
CA PHE A 484 26.53 0.34 23.65
C PHE A 484 27.27 -0.17 24.91
N SER A 485 27.87 0.72 25.70
CA SER A 485 28.57 0.36 26.94
C SER A 485 27.66 -0.20 28.04
N LYS A 486 26.35 0.08 27.97
CA LYS A 486 25.34 -0.40 28.93
C LYS A 486 24.76 -1.77 28.54
N CYS A 487 25.04 -2.25 27.33
CA CYS A 487 24.57 -3.52 26.82
C CYS A 487 25.36 -4.70 27.43
N THR A 488 24.69 -5.81 27.69
CA THR A 488 25.35 -7.09 28.02
C THR A 488 26.16 -7.61 26.81
N PRO A 489 27.12 -8.54 26.97
CA PRO A 489 27.89 -9.09 25.86
C PRO A 489 27.01 -9.66 24.71
N LYS A 490 25.90 -10.33 25.05
CA LYS A 490 24.94 -10.84 24.05
C LYS A 490 24.25 -9.70 23.28
N GLN A 491 23.84 -8.65 23.98
CA GLN A 491 23.21 -7.47 23.37
C GLN A 491 24.21 -6.70 22.49
N LYS A 492 25.47 -6.54 22.94
CA LYS A 492 26.55 -5.96 22.14
C LYS A 492 26.76 -6.72 20.82
N LEU A 493 26.73 -8.06 20.87
CA LEU A 493 26.81 -8.90 19.67
C LEU A 493 25.62 -8.66 18.73
N ALA A 494 24.40 -8.64 19.25
CA ALA A 494 23.20 -8.34 18.45
C ALA A 494 23.28 -6.96 17.79
N VAL A 495 23.76 -5.93 18.51
CA VAL A 495 23.96 -4.57 17.96
C VAL A 495 24.99 -4.58 16.83
N LYS A 496 26.11 -5.31 16.97
CA LYS A 496 27.12 -5.45 15.90
C LYS A 496 26.54 -6.11 14.64
N GLN A 497 25.77 -7.17 14.81
CA GLN A 497 25.12 -7.88 13.69
C GLN A 497 24.08 -7.00 13.00
N ALA A 498 23.26 -6.30 13.78
CA ALA A 498 22.28 -5.35 13.27
C ALA A 498 22.95 -4.19 12.52
N TRP A 499 24.07 -3.67 13.01
CA TRP A 499 24.87 -2.67 12.29
C TRP A 499 25.31 -3.22 10.94
N ARG A 500 25.93 -4.41 10.89
CA ARG A 500 26.38 -5.04 9.63
C ARG A 500 25.27 -5.15 8.59
N LEU A 501 24.07 -5.57 8.99
CA LEU A 501 22.93 -5.79 8.08
C LEU A 501 22.22 -4.50 7.64
N THR A 502 22.53 -3.36 8.26
CA THR A 502 21.89 -2.07 7.94
C THR A 502 22.86 -1.01 7.44
N HIS A 503 24.16 -1.18 7.70
CA HIS A 503 25.23 -0.24 7.39
C HIS A 503 25.21 0.24 5.93
N HIS A 504 25.17 -0.69 4.96
CA HIS A 504 25.17 -0.32 3.54
C HIS A 504 23.92 0.45 3.11
N TYR A 505 22.78 0.20 3.77
CA TYR A 505 21.57 0.99 3.52
C TYR A 505 21.69 2.38 4.12
N LEU A 506 22.02 2.47 5.42
CA LEU A 506 22.09 3.73 6.15
C LEU A 506 23.09 4.70 5.54
N ASN A 507 24.18 4.15 5.01
CA ASN A 507 25.21 4.91 4.32
C ASN A 507 25.04 4.95 2.80
N GLY A 508 24.00 4.33 2.23
CA GLY A 508 23.77 4.16 0.80
C GLY A 508 22.88 5.23 0.15
N VAL A 509 22.82 5.23 -1.19
CA VAL A 509 22.04 6.21 -1.99
C VAL A 509 20.59 6.24 -1.54
N GLN A 510 20.02 5.06 -1.26
CA GLN A 510 18.59 4.93 -1.06
C GLN A 510 18.15 5.57 0.26
N LYS A 511 19.02 5.56 1.28
CA LYS A 511 18.81 6.38 2.47
C LYS A 511 18.99 7.87 2.18
N ARG A 512 19.94 8.26 1.32
CA ARG A 512 20.15 9.66 0.89
C ARG A 512 18.98 10.22 0.04
N ARG A 513 18.19 9.34 -0.59
CA ARG A 513 16.94 9.69 -1.31
C ARG A 513 15.75 9.94 -0.40
N GLU A 514 15.78 9.51 0.87
CA GLU A 514 14.69 9.82 1.80
C GLU A 514 14.61 11.35 1.95
N ARG A 515 13.58 11.94 1.37
CA ARG A 515 13.49 13.38 1.16
C ARG A 515 13.66 14.14 2.48
N GLN A 516 14.49 15.18 2.44
CA GLN A 516 14.79 16.05 3.58
C GLN A 516 13.52 16.61 4.26
N GLU A 517 12.43 16.76 3.50
CA GLU A 517 11.11 17.19 3.97
C GLU A 517 10.52 16.33 5.10
N PHE A 518 10.98 15.08 5.27
CA PHE A 518 10.54 14.22 6.38
C PHE A 518 11.41 14.31 7.64
N GLY A 519 12.45 15.16 7.66
CA GLY A 519 13.31 15.35 8.84
C GLY A 519 14.20 14.16 9.20
N ARG A 520 14.50 13.26 8.25
CA ARG A 520 15.17 11.96 8.47
C ARG A 520 16.68 11.92 8.17
N GLU A 521 17.35 13.08 8.24
CA GLU A 521 18.79 13.26 7.98
C GLU A 521 19.69 12.54 9.01
N SER A 522 19.16 12.23 10.20
CA SER A 522 19.80 11.40 11.22
C SER A 522 18.83 10.33 11.75
N GLY A 523 19.34 9.30 12.41
CA GLY A 523 18.51 8.23 12.96
C GLY A 523 19.22 7.33 13.95
N ALA A 524 18.42 6.58 14.71
CA ALA A 524 18.88 5.53 15.62
C ALA A 524 18.86 4.18 14.91
N LEU A 525 19.83 3.30 15.18
CA LEU A 525 19.86 1.94 14.63
C LEU A 525 18.56 1.18 14.97
N SER A 526 18.05 1.37 16.19
CA SER A 526 16.82 0.75 16.67
C SER A 526 15.56 1.09 15.86
N GLN A 527 15.57 2.19 15.11
CA GLN A 527 14.48 2.54 14.20
C GLN A 527 14.46 1.69 12.93
N TYR A 528 15.59 1.06 12.59
CA TYR A 528 15.72 0.22 11.40
C TYR A 528 15.69 -1.26 11.75
N VAL A 529 16.22 -1.66 12.90
CA VAL A 529 16.17 -3.04 13.38
C VAL A 529 15.30 -3.11 14.61
N ALA A 530 14.09 -3.67 14.42
CA ALA A 530 13.12 -3.84 15.49
C ALA A 530 13.64 -4.80 16.57
N PHE A 531 13.12 -4.66 17.78
CA PHE A 531 13.46 -5.46 18.95
C PHE A 531 14.89 -5.28 19.48
N LEU A 532 15.45 -4.08 19.30
CA LEU A 532 16.75 -3.67 19.86
C LEU A 532 16.68 -2.34 20.64
N ASP A 533 15.63 -1.54 20.42
CA ASP A 533 15.38 -0.24 21.05
C ASP A 533 15.50 -0.31 22.57
N VAL A 534 14.87 -1.30 23.20
CA VAL A 534 14.92 -1.49 24.67
C VAL A 534 16.36 -1.64 25.18
N TYR A 535 17.24 -2.34 24.44
CA TYR A 535 18.63 -2.54 24.83
C TYR A 535 19.48 -1.28 24.65
N LEU A 536 19.05 -0.37 23.77
CA LEU A 536 19.67 0.91 23.50
C LEU A 536 18.99 2.06 24.26
N GLY A 537 18.15 1.75 25.27
CA GLY A 537 17.51 2.73 26.14
C GLY A 537 16.40 3.53 25.46
N ARG A 538 15.73 2.93 24.47
CA ARG A 538 14.67 3.54 23.67
C ARG A 538 13.39 2.71 23.75
N SER A 539 12.26 3.36 23.49
CA SER A 539 10.91 2.80 23.53
C SER A 539 10.22 2.84 22.16
N ASP A 540 10.98 2.85 21.06
CA ASP A 540 10.47 3.08 19.71
C ASP A 540 9.35 2.09 19.33
N VAL A 541 9.50 0.80 19.64
CA VAL A 541 8.52 -0.24 19.32
C VAL A 541 7.24 -0.06 20.14
N GLN A 542 7.38 0.26 21.43
CA GLN A 542 6.25 0.51 22.33
C GLN A 542 5.48 1.76 21.90
N ASP A 543 6.19 2.87 21.71
CA ASP A 543 5.63 4.20 21.41
C ASP A 543 4.93 4.22 20.05
N SER A 544 5.46 3.47 19.10
CA SER A 544 4.92 3.48 17.75
C SER A 544 3.69 2.61 17.58
N GLN A 545 3.36 1.71 18.53
CA GLN A 545 2.18 0.83 18.42
C GLN A 545 2.05 0.12 17.05
N MET A 546 3.17 -0.42 16.53
CA MET A 546 3.29 -1.00 15.17
C MET A 546 3.33 -0.01 13.99
N ARG A 547 3.41 1.30 14.24
CA ARG A 547 3.49 2.37 13.22
C ARG A 547 4.89 2.92 13.01
N VAL A 548 5.94 2.24 13.50
CA VAL A 548 7.31 2.60 13.08
C VAL A 548 7.31 2.51 11.56
N SER A 549 7.50 3.65 10.89
CA SER A 549 7.67 3.69 9.45
C SER A 549 8.85 2.77 9.14
N PHE A 550 8.57 1.54 8.71
CA PHE A 550 9.63 0.64 8.30
C PHE A 550 10.37 1.36 7.18
N PRO A 551 11.71 1.42 7.21
CA PRO A 551 12.47 2.15 6.19
C PRO A 551 11.96 1.75 4.82
N TYR A 552 11.64 2.75 3.99
CA TYR A 552 11.05 2.63 2.64
C TYR A 552 11.86 1.71 1.69
N TYR A 553 13.01 1.22 2.16
CA TYR A 553 13.95 0.35 1.51
C TYR A 553 13.81 -1.14 1.88
N ILE A 554 12.59 -1.66 1.91
CA ILE A 554 12.40 -3.11 1.78
C ILE A 554 12.39 -3.53 0.31
N GLY A 555 11.90 -2.66 -0.59
CA GLY A 555 11.73 -2.97 -2.01
C GLY A 555 13.00 -3.44 -2.71
N PRO A 556 14.06 -2.61 -2.82
CA PRO A 556 15.25 -2.97 -3.60
C PRO A 556 15.98 -4.20 -3.06
N ALA A 557 16.11 -4.33 -1.74
CA ALA A 557 16.75 -5.48 -1.11
C ALA A 557 15.98 -6.80 -1.38
N VAL A 558 14.65 -6.76 -1.29
CA VAL A 558 13.80 -7.94 -1.57
C VAL A 558 13.81 -8.29 -3.05
N TRP A 559 13.72 -7.30 -3.95
CA TRP A 559 13.80 -7.56 -5.39
C TRP A 559 15.14 -8.15 -5.80
N ARG A 560 16.25 -7.64 -5.23
CA ARG A 560 17.58 -8.22 -5.44
C ARG A 560 17.63 -9.67 -4.98
N PHE A 561 17.10 -9.98 -3.80
CA PHE A 561 16.99 -11.36 -3.30
C PHE A 561 16.22 -12.26 -4.27
N PHE A 562 15.07 -11.81 -4.79
CA PHE A 562 14.26 -12.60 -5.72
C PHE A 562 14.93 -12.83 -7.08
N HIS A 563 15.44 -11.77 -7.71
CA HIS A 563 16.10 -11.92 -9.01
C HIS A 563 17.36 -12.78 -8.90
N THR A 564 18.18 -12.57 -7.87
CA THR A 564 19.36 -13.40 -7.62
C THR A 564 18.99 -14.84 -7.27
N THR A 565 17.87 -15.07 -6.57
CA THR A 565 17.34 -16.44 -6.34
C THR A 565 17.07 -17.15 -7.67
N ALA A 566 16.42 -16.48 -8.63
CA ALA A 566 16.19 -17.07 -9.95
C ALA A 566 17.48 -17.35 -10.72
N GLU A 567 18.49 -16.48 -10.59
CA GLU A 567 19.81 -16.72 -11.19
C GLU A 567 20.50 -17.95 -10.59
N ILE A 568 20.53 -18.07 -9.27
CA ILE A 568 21.10 -19.23 -8.58
C ILE A 568 20.38 -20.51 -9.03
N VAL A 569 19.04 -20.52 -9.02
CA VAL A 569 18.25 -21.68 -9.45
C VAL A 569 18.58 -22.04 -10.90
N SER A 570 18.72 -21.06 -11.79
CA SER A 570 19.05 -21.30 -13.21
C SER A 570 20.40 -21.96 -13.43
N THR A 571 21.34 -21.86 -12.48
CA THR A 571 22.66 -22.51 -12.56
C THR A 571 22.68 -23.95 -12.07
N LYS A 572 21.61 -24.42 -11.41
CA LYS A 572 21.56 -25.75 -10.78
C LYS A 572 21.13 -26.85 -11.76
N PRO A 573 21.44 -28.13 -11.47
CA PRO A 573 20.92 -29.27 -12.25
C PRO A 573 19.39 -29.32 -12.25
N HIS A 574 18.79 -29.85 -13.33
CA HIS A 574 17.33 -29.85 -13.54
C HIS A 574 16.52 -30.41 -12.35
N GLU A 575 16.96 -31.50 -11.73
CA GLU A 575 16.27 -32.09 -10.57
C GLU A 575 16.31 -31.17 -9.32
N GLU A 576 17.43 -30.49 -9.09
CA GLU A 576 17.54 -29.49 -8.02
C GLU A 576 16.69 -28.25 -8.32
N GLN A 577 16.62 -27.82 -9.59
CA GLN A 577 15.74 -26.72 -9.99
C GLN A 577 14.29 -27.05 -9.66
N LYS A 578 13.83 -28.25 -10.02
CA LYS A 578 12.45 -28.69 -9.74
C LYS A 578 12.14 -28.71 -8.25
N ALA A 579 13.07 -29.19 -7.42
CA ALA A 579 12.92 -29.19 -5.96
C ALA A 579 12.84 -27.76 -5.40
N LEU A 580 13.75 -26.87 -5.83
CA LEU A 580 13.76 -25.47 -5.36
C LEU A 580 12.55 -24.67 -5.85
N VAL A 581 12.09 -24.92 -7.07
CA VAL A 581 10.87 -24.33 -7.60
C VAL A 581 9.65 -24.76 -6.78
N ALA A 582 9.58 -26.00 -6.33
CA ALA A 582 8.51 -26.45 -5.44
C ALA A 582 8.54 -25.71 -4.09
N VAL A 583 9.72 -25.59 -3.45
CA VAL A 583 9.91 -24.83 -2.21
C VAL A 583 9.56 -23.35 -2.43
N PHE A 584 9.97 -22.76 -3.55
CA PHE A 584 9.66 -21.39 -3.93
C PHE A 584 8.14 -21.17 -4.03
N LYS A 585 7.39 -22.07 -4.67
CA LYS A 585 5.93 -21.93 -4.79
C LYS A 585 5.26 -21.90 -3.41
N ASP A 586 5.69 -22.77 -2.50
CA ASP A 586 5.18 -22.78 -1.13
C ASP A 586 5.57 -21.51 -0.36
N PHE A 587 6.81 -21.03 -0.53
CA PHE A 587 7.25 -19.77 0.03
C PHE A 587 6.43 -18.59 -0.51
N PHE A 588 6.18 -18.53 -1.82
CA PHE A 588 5.54 -17.38 -2.48
C PHE A 588 4.08 -17.21 -2.04
N LYS A 589 3.35 -18.31 -1.86
CA LYS A 589 1.97 -18.28 -1.34
C LYS A 589 1.90 -17.56 0.02
N ARG A 590 2.92 -17.74 0.86
CA ARG A 590 3.02 -17.16 2.20
C ARG A 590 3.58 -15.75 2.16
N PHE A 591 4.52 -15.50 1.26
CA PHE A 591 5.04 -14.16 1.00
C PHE A 591 3.92 -13.17 0.66
N ALA A 592 2.93 -13.59 -0.15
CA ALA A 592 1.78 -12.76 -0.50
C ALA A 592 1.01 -12.28 0.73
N THR A 593 0.92 -13.10 1.78
CA THR A 593 0.28 -12.73 3.05
C THR A 593 1.25 -12.12 4.06
N MET A 594 2.56 -12.27 3.95
CA MET A 594 3.52 -11.82 4.96
C MET A 594 4.40 -10.64 4.53
N TYR A 595 4.20 -10.06 3.35
CA TYR A 595 5.02 -8.93 2.89
C TYR A 595 4.93 -7.73 3.87
N PRO A 596 6.04 -7.21 4.42
CA PRO A 596 5.98 -6.29 5.56
C PRO A 596 5.44 -4.88 5.29
N CYS A 597 5.50 -4.41 4.04
CA CYS A 597 4.99 -3.10 3.65
C CYS A 597 3.49 -3.22 3.32
N PRO A 598 2.57 -2.63 4.12
CA PRO A 598 1.14 -2.76 3.89
C PRO A 598 0.72 -2.17 2.53
N TYR A 599 1.31 -1.03 2.17
CA TYR A 599 1.14 -0.38 0.86
C TYR A 599 1.48 -1.32 -0.32
N CYS A 600 2.70 -1.85 -0.40
CA CYS A 600 3.04 -2.74 -1.52
C CYS A 600 2.31 -4.09 -1.43
N ARG A 601 1.99 -4.57 -0.22
CA ARG A 601 1.21 -5.79 -0.02
C ARG A 601 -0.21 -5.61 -0.57
N HIS A 602 -0.79 -4.40 -0.49
CA HIS A 602 -2.03 -4.06 -1.17
C HIS A 602 -1.93 -4.32 -2.66
N HIS A 603 -0.93 -3.69 -3.29
CA HIS A 603 -0.76 -3.80 -4.72
C HIS A 603 -0.46 -5.23 -5.15
N LEU A 604 0.35 -5.95 -4.38
CA LEU A 604 0.58 -7.36 -4.63
C LEU A 604 -0.74 -8.16 -4.58
N ASN A 605 -1.58 -7.96 -3.58
CA ASN A 605 -2.77 -8.79 -3.44
C ASN A 605 -3.91 -8.38 -4.36
N MET A 606 -4.19 -7.09 -4.50
CA MET A 606 -5.25 -6.61 -5.38
C MET A 606 -4.95 -6.94 -6.84
N TYR A 607 -3.72 -6.67 -7.30
CA TYR A 607 -3.38 -6.72 -8.72
C TYR A 607 -2.78 -8.07 -9.11
N VAL A 608 -1.89 -8.64 -8.28
CA VAL A 608 -1.21 -9.90 -8.63
C VAL A 608 -1.97 -11.12 -8.10
N VAL A 609 -2.53 -11.08 -6.90
CA VAL A 609 -3.22 -12.26 -6.34
C VAL A 609 -4.65 -12.33 -6.86
N GLN A 610 -5.38 -11.22 -6.86
CA GLN A 610 -6.83 -11.17 -7.11
C GLN A 610 -7.23 -10.61 -8.48
N ASN A 611 -6.31 -10.05 -9.27
CA ASN A 611 -6.56 -9.48 -10.60
C ASN A 611 -7.70 -8.42 -10.63
N LYS A 612 -7.80 -7.58 -9.59
CA LYS A 612 -8.85 -6.55 -9.47
C LYS A 612 -8.46 -5.27 -10.22
N GLU A 613 -9.41 -4.54 -10.84
CA GLU A 613 -9.14 -3.35 -11.69
C GLU A 613 -8.61 -3.64 -13.10
N VAL A 614 -9.22 -4.61 -13.77
CA VAL A 614 -8.91 -5.01 -15.15
C VAL A 614 -8.94 -3.83 -16.11
N ASP A 615 -9.87 -2.90 -15.89
CA ASP A 615 -10.04 -1.73 -16.74
C ASP A 615 -8.80 -0.83 -16.73
N MET A 616 -8.02 -0.76 -15.65
CA MET A 616 -6.86 0.13 -15.56
C MET A 616 -5.55 -0.57 -15.95
N TYR A 617 -5.49 -1.91 -15.87
CA TYR A 617 -4.24 -2.70 -16.01
C TYR A 617 -4.36 -3.94 -16.92
N PRO A 618 -5.03 -3.86 -18.09
CA PRO A 618 -5.39 -5.07 -18.84
C PRO A 618 -4.16 -5.83 -19.38
N VAL A 619 -3.10 -5.12 -19.79
CA VAL A 619 -1.87 -5.76 -20.31
C VAL A 619 -1.01 -6.37 -19.20
N GLU A 620 -0.91 -5.69 -18.06
CA GLU A 620 -0.18 -6.17 -16.90
C GLU A 620 -0.77 -7.48 -16.34
N TYR A 621 -2.09 -7.68 -16.45
CA TYR A 621 -2.73 -8.96 -16.14
C TYR A 621 -2.45 -10.03 -17.17
N LEU A 622 -2.47 -9.69 -18.45
CA LEU A 622 -2.09 -10.62 -19.50
C LEU A 622 -0.64 -11.15 -19.33
N LEU A 623 0.28 -10.32 -18.81
CA LEU A 623 1.64 -10.77 -18.47
C LEU A 623 1.66 -11.85 -17.37
N LEU A 624 0.77 -11.74 -16.38
CA LEU A 624 0.60 -12.71 -15.30
C LEU A 624 -0.25 -13.93 -15.71
N GLY A 625 -0.80 -13.92 -16.92
CA GLY A 625 -1.63 -14.97 -17.50
C GLY A 625 -3.12 -14.60 -17.54
N ARG A 626 -3.90 -15.40 -18.27
CA ARG A 626 -5.37 -15.43 -18.23
C ARG A 626 -5.89 -16.78 -18.72
N ASP A 627 -7.15 -17.11 -18.41
CA ASP A 627 -7.86 -18.10 -19.20
C ASP A 627 -8.23 -17.49 -20.57
N PRO A 628 -7.77 -18.06 -21.70
CA PRO A 628 -8.09 -17.55 -23.02
C PRO A 628 -9.58 -17.61 -23.37
N GLN A 629 -10.35 -18.47 -22.70
CA GLN A 629 -11.78 -18.66 -22.94
C GLN A 629 -12.66 -17.69 -22.15
N LEU A 630 -12.12 -17.10 -21.08
CA LEU A 630 -12.83 -16.17 -20.20
C LEU A 630 -12.48 -14.70 -20.52
N ASN A 631 -13.45 -13.82 -20.27
CA ASN A 631 -13.32 -12.38 -20.49
C ASN A 631 -12.98 -11.60 -19.21
N ASN A 632 -12.99 -12.27 -18.05
CA ASN A 632 -12.87 -11.62 -16.73
C ASN A 632 -11.42 -11.45 -16.24
N PHE A 633 -10.40 -11.78 -17.06
CA PHE A 633 -8.97 -11.69 -16.75
C PHE A 633 -8.54 -12.39 -15.46
N GLU A 634 -9.38 -13.24 -14.88
CA GLU A 634 -9.09 -13.93 -13.62
C GLU A 634 -8.05 -15.03 -13.83
N VAL A 635 -7.07 -15.10 -12.92
CA VAL A 635 -6.10 -16.18 -12.83
C VAL A 635 -5.83 -16.49 -11.37
N SER A 636 -6.07 -17.74 -10.97
CA SER A 636 -5.74 -18.18 -9.61
C SER A 636 -4.24 -18.11 -9.34
N MET A 637 -3.85 -17.94 -8.08
CA MET A 637 -2.44 -17.98 -7.69
C MET A 637 -1.78 -19.30 -8.12
N GLU A 638 -2.52 -20.41 -8.02
CA GLU A 638 -2.10 -21.75 -8.46
C GLU A 638 -1.78 -21.78 -9.94
N ALA A 639 -2.62 -21.15 -10.78
CA ALA A 639 -2.39 -21.07 -12.21
C ALA A 639 -1.20 -20.18 -12.56
N LYS A 640 -0.99 -19.05 -11.85
CA LYS A 640 0.22 -18.23 -12.03
C LYS A 640 1.48 -19.01 -11.68
N LEU A 641 1.48 -19.70 -10.54
CA LEU A 641 2.62 -20.48 -10.06
C LEU A 641 2.85 -21.77 -10.85
N SER A 642 1.85 -22.32 -11.55
CA SER A 642 2.02 -23.52 -12.37
C SER A 642 2.94 -23.26 -13.57
N THR A 643 3.00 -22.01 -14.06
CA THR A 643 3.90 -21.59 -15.15
C THR A 643 5.38 -21.62 -14.79
N VAL A 644 5.70 -21.61 -13.49
CA VAL A 644 7.08 -21.68 -13.00
C VAL A 644 7.49 -23.13 -12.86
N VAL A 645 8.35 -23.62 -13.76
CA VAL A 645 8.77 -25.03 -13.81
C VAL A 645 10.27 -25.22 -13.64
N ASP A 646 11.06 -24.19 -13.91
CA ASP A 646 12.52 -24.20 -13.92
C ASP A 646 13.09 -22.79 -13.59
N GLY A 647 14.41 -22.65 -13.58
CA GLY A 647 15.09 -21.37 -13.33
C GLY A 647 14.74 -20.26 -14.33
N PRO A 648 14.79 -20.51 -15.66
CA PRO A 648 14.40 -19.51 -16.66
C PRO A 648 12.96 -19.00 -16.52
N THR A 649 11.99 -19.89 -16.26
CA THR A 649 10.59 -19.49 -16.02
C THR A 649 10.42 -18.76 -14.69
N LEU A 650 11.18 -19.13 -13.65
CA LEU A 650 11.24 -18.38 -12.37
C LEU A 650 11.78 -16.96 -12.56
N ARG A 651 12.81 -16.79 -13.40
CA ARG A 651 13.36 -15.48 -13.79
C ARG A 651 12.29 -14.61 -14.44
N LEU A 652 11.57 -15.16 -15.42
CA LEU A 652 10.46 -14.45 -16.07
C LEU A 652 9.35 -14.11 -15.08
N PHE A 653 9.02 -15.01 -14.17
CA PHE A 653 7.99 -14.78 -13.15
C PHE A 653 8.31 -13.57 -12.27
N PHE A 654 9.52 -13.49 -11.69
CA PHE A 654 9.91 -12.33 -10.88
C PHE A 654 10.00 -11.05 -11.68
N TRP A 655 10.48 -11.12 -12.93
CA TRP A 655 10.52 -9.96 -13.81
C TRP A 655 9.12 -9.41 -14.13
N LYS A 656 8.17 -10.29 -14.48
CA LYS A 656 6.76 -9.91 -14.68
C LYS A 656 6.17 -9.32 -13.40
N LEU A 657 6.34 -10.01 -12.27
CA LEU A 657 5.84 -9.59 -10.97
C LEU A 657 6.35 -8.19 -10.59
N HIS A 658 7.65 -7.95 -10.72
CA HIS A 658 8.27 -6.66 -10.41
C HIS A 658 7.69 -5.53 -11.27
N ASN A 659 7.51 -5.77 -12.56
CA ASN A 659 6.92 -4.80 -13.48
C ASN A 659 5.45 -4.53 -13.19
N THR A 660 4.65 -5.55 -12.87
CA THR A 660 3.22 -5.38 -12.58
C THR A 660 3.00 -4.60 -11.29
N VAL A 661 3.71 -4.92 -10.20
CA VAL A 661 3.61 -4.18 -8.93
C VAL A 661 4.09 -2.73 -9.09
N SER A 662 5.14 -2.51 -9.88
CA SER A 662 5.62 -1.14 -10.12
C SER A 662 4.67 -0.33 -11.00
N SER A 663 4.04 -0.96 -12.00
CA SER A 663 3.05 -0.32 -12.86
C SER A 663 1.78 0.06 -12.08
N SER A 664 1.34 -0.76 -11.13
CA SER A 664 0.16 -0.44 -10.30
C SER A 664 0.39 0.79 -9.44
N ILE A 665 1.53 0.87 -8.74
CA ILE A 665 1.91 2.05 -7.95
C ILE A 665 1.96 3.29 -8.85
N ALA A 666 2.60 3.18 -10.02
CA ALA A 666 2.79 4.31 -10.93
C ALA A 666 1.50 4.89 -11.49
N ARG A 667 0.40 4.13 -11.55
CA ARG A 667 -0.86 4.58 -12.17
C ARG A 667 -1.98 4.88 -11.17
N SER A 668 -1.93 4.27 -10.00
CA SER A 668 -2.93 4.49 -8.94
C SER A 668 -2.60 5.67 -8.03
N GLU A 669 -1.34 6.08 -7.96
CA GLU A 669 -0.89 7.11 -7.02
C GLU A 669 -0.63 8.46 -7.68
N GLU A 670 -1.44 9.47 -7.36
CA GLU A 670 -1.23 10.83 -7.86
C GLU A 670 0.12 11.42 -7.44
N TRP A 671 0.60 11.12 -6.22
CA TRP A 671 1.89 11.62 -5.73
C TRP A 671 3.07 11.15 -6.59
N TYR A 672 2.92 10.00 -7.25
CA TYR A 672 3.94 9.44 -8.12
C TYR A 672 4.22 10.33 -9.33
N HIS A 673 3.29 11.19 -9.74
CA HIS A 673 3.47 12.10 -10.87
C HIS A 673 3.73 13.56 -10.47
N LYS A 674 3.81 13.87 -9.17
CA LYS A 674 3.96 15.25 -8.68
C LYS A 674 5.33 15.88 -8.93
N ASP A 675 6.32 15.08 -9.32
CA ASP A 675 7.65 15.58 -9.67
C ASP A 675 7.86 15.45 -11.18
N GLU A 676 7.70 16.57 -11.89
CA GLU A 676 7.87 16.67 -13.35
C GLU A 676 9.30 16.35 -13.82
N LYS A 677 10.29 16.38 -12.92
CA LYS A 677 11.70 16.11 -13.22
C LYS A 677 12.13 14.70 -12.83
N ALA A 678 11.31 13.96 -12.11
CA ALA A 678 11.69 12.64 -11.66
C ALA A 678 11.62 11.61 -12.79
N PHE A 679 12.76 10.95 -13.04
CA PHE A 679 12.80 9.77 -13.89
C PHE A 679 12.35 8.58 -13.06
N TYR A 680 11.03 8.39 -12.96
CA TYR A 680 10.47 7.23 -12.28
C TYR A 680 10.64 5.96 -13.14
N THR A 681 11.85 5.42 -13.15
CA THR A 681 12.18 4.18 -13.85
C THR A 681 11.85 2.99 -12.96
N THR A 682 10.61 2.87 -12.51
CA THR A 682 10.20 1.73 -11.67
C THR A 682 9.88 0.49 -12.49
N ARG A 683 9.76 0.64 -13.81
CA ARG A 683 9.60 -0.53 -14.67
C ARG A 683 10.98 -1.10 -14.98
N TYR A 684 11.13 -2.41 -14.81
CA TYR A 684 12.29 -3.18 -15.28
C TYR A 684 12.26 -3.34 -16.82
N TRP A 685 11.94 -2.25 -17.51
CA TRP A 685 12.20 -2.04 -18.93
C TRP A 685 13.46 -1.19 -18.98
N PRO A 686 14.61 -1.74 -19.40
CA PRO A 686 15.73 -0.89 -19.70
C PRO A 686 15.27 0.01 -20.88
N SER A 687 15.25 1.33 -20.66
CA SER A 687 14.76 2.32 -21.62
C SER A 687 15.94 3.12 -22.17
N LEU A 688 15.76 3.67 -23.37
CA LEU A 688 16.79 4.52 -23.97
C LEU A 688 17.05 5.76 -23.10
N ASP A 689 16.01 6.35 -22.50
CA ASP A 689 16.15 7.50 -21.61
C ASP A 689 16.94 7.15 -20.34
N SER A 690 16.64 6.02 -19.70
CA SER A 690 17.39 5.52 -18.54
C SER A 690 18.84 5.22 -18.89
N GLU A 691 19.08 4.67 -20.08
CA GLU A 691 20.40 4.35 -20.60
C GLU A 691 21.24 5.61 -20.86
N LEU A 692 20.63 6.62 -21.48
CA LEU A 692 21.24 7.94 -21.71
C LEU A 692 21.51 8.68 -20.40
N ALA A 693 20.55 8.67 -19.48
CA ALA A 693 20.71 9.24 -18.13
C ALA A 693 21.87 8.57 -17.39
N ARG A 694 21.96 7.24 -17.45
CA ARG A 694 23.10 6.49 -16.87
C ARG A 694 24.42 6.88 -17.51
N SER A 695 24.50 6.92 -18.85
CA SER A 695 25.73 7.29 -19.56
C SER A 695 26.18 8.68 -19.15
N LYS A 696 25.25 9.64 -19.06
CA LYS A 696 25.53 11.01 -18.63
C LYS A 696 26.01 11.08 -17.18
N ALA A 697 25.36 10.35 -16.27
CA ALA A 697 25.71 10.29 -14.85
C ALA A 697 27.12 9.71 -14.63
N LEU A 698 27.44 8.62 -15.32
CA LEU A 698 28.76 7.98 -15.26
C LEU A 698 29.83 8.70 -16.10
N LYS A 699 29.48 9.83 -16.73
CA LYS A 699 30.36 10.58 -17.65
C LYS A 699 30.89 9.71 -18.80
N HIS A 700 30.16 8.67 -19.17
CA HIS A 700 30.44 7.85 -20.34
C HIS A 700 30.07 8.62 -21.61
N LEU A 701 31.01 8.70 -22.56
CA LEU A 701 30.85 9.43 -23.82
C LEU A 701 30.17 8.61 -24.93
N SER A 702 29.94 7.31 -24.71
CA SER A 702 29.28 6.43 -25.68
C SER A 702 28.57 5.26 -24.99
N ILE A 703 27.64 4.63 -25.72
CA ILE A 703 26.95 3.40 -25.32
C ILE A 703 27.27 2.32 -26.37
N ALA A 704 27.57 1.10 -25.92
CA ALA A 704 27.85 -0.01 -26.83
C ALA A 704 26.65 -0.30 -27.75
N VAL A 705 26.91 -0.42 -29.06
CA VAL A 705 25.88 -0.67 -30.08
C VAL A 705 25.11 -1.96 -29.79
N GLU A 706 25.80 -3.02 -29.35
CA GLU A 706 25.17 -4.28 -28.95
C GLU A 706 24.14 -4.08 -27.82
N ARG A 707 24.46 -3.25 -26.83
CA ARG A 707 23.55 -2.93 -25.72
C ARG A 707 22.30 -2.20 -26.22
N LEU A 708 22.45 -1.30 -27.19
CA LEU A 708 21.32 -0.63 -27.85
C LEU A 708 20.44 -1.62 -28.63
N TYR A 709 21.02 -2.61 -29.30
CA TYR A 709 20.25 -3.66 -29.97
C TYR A 709 19.47 -4.53 -28.98
N ARG A 710 20.08 -4.92 -27.85
CA ARG A 710 19.41 -5.68 -26.78
C ARG A 710 18.26 -4.87 -26.16
N LEU A 711 18.46 -3.57 -25.94
CA LEU A 711 17.42 -2.63 -25.49
C LEU A 711 16.25 -2.56 -26.49
N TYR A 712 16.56 -2.36 -27.77
CA TYR A 712 15.56 -2.25 -28.83
C TYR A 712 14.73 -3.54 -28.97
N GLY A 713 15.35 -4.71 -28.79
CA GLY A 713 14.68 -6.00 -28.79
C GLY A 713 13.54 -6.09 -27.78
N ILE A 714 13.69 -5.47 -26.60
CA ILE A 714 12.67 -5.40 -25.55
C ILE A 714 11.64 -4.29 -25.85
N LEU A 715 12.10 -3.11 -26.28
CA LEU A 715 11.24 -1.95 -26.51
C LEU A 715 10.22 -2.17 -27.63
N LYS A 716 10.60 -2.92 -28.67
CA LYS A 716 9.75 -3.18 -29.84
C LYS A 716 8.43 -3.88 -29.44
N PRO A 717 8.41 -5.09 -28.85
CA PRO A 717 7.17 -5.73 -28.44
C PRO A 717 6.48 -4.99 -27.28
N ALA A 718 7.21 -4.32 -26.38
CA ALA A 718 6.61 -3.48 -25.34
C ALA A 718 5.78 -2.31 -25.94
N SER A 719 6.25 -1.69 -27.02
CA SER A 719 5.52 -0.62 -27.72
C SER A 719 4.23 -1.14 -28.39
N ARG A 720 4.27 -2.37 -28.94
CA ARG A 720 3.08 -3.03 -29.51
C ARG A 720 2.04 -3.32 -28.44
N LEU A 721 2.47 -3.80 -27.27
CA LEU A 721 1.59 -4.00 -26.11
C LEU A 721 0.97 -2.70 -25.61
N ALA A 722 1.68 -1.57 -25.68
CA ALA A 722 1.10 -0.27 -25.36
C ALA A 722 -0.06 0.10 -26.30
N GLY A 723 0.04 -0.24 -27.59
CA GLY A 723 -1.05 -0.12 -28.55
C GLY A 723 -2.23 -1.03 -28.20
N VAL A 724 -1.97 -2.30 -27.88
CA VAL A 724 -3.01 -3.25 -27.45
C VAL A 724 -3.74 -2.77 -26.19
N ARG A 725 -3.02 -2.16 -25.23
CA ARG A 725 -3.63 -1.56 -24.03
C ARG A 725 -4.70 -0.53 -24.39
N ALA A 726 -4.37 0.41 -25.28
CA ALA A 726 -5.30 1.46 -25.69
C ALA A 726 -6.54 0.90 -26.39
N THR A 727 -6.38 -0.19 -27.15
CA THR A 727 -7.49 -0.93 -27.75
C THR A 727 -8.34 -1.65 -26.71
N LEU A 728 -7.71 -2.41 -25.80
CA LEU A 728 -8.40 -3.14 -24.73
C LEU A 728 -9.23 -2.21 -23.83
N GLN A 729 -8.71 -1.03 -23.49
CA GLN A 729 -9.46 -0.04 -22.70
C GLN A 729 -10.79 0.31 -23.37
N LYS A 730 -10.76 0.67 -24.66
CA LYS A 730 -11.97 1.05 -25.41
C LYS A 730 -12.95 -0.09 -25.57
N LEU A 731 -12.47 -1.33 -25.62
CA LEU A 731 -13.31 -2.52 -25.75
C LEU A 731 -13.97 -2.89 -24.42
N LEU A 732 -13.24 -2.78 -23.32
CA LEU A 732 -13.76 -2.93 -21.95
C LEU A 732 -14.83 -1.89 -21.66
N ASP A 733 -14.58 -0.61 -21.97
CA ASP A 733 -15.55 0.48 -21.80
C ASP A 733 -16.87 0.25 -22.58
N LYS A 734 -16.81 -0.50 -23.69
CA LYS A 734 -17.95 -0.84 -24.54
C LYS A 734 -18.61 -2.19 -24.20
N GLY A 735 -17.98 -3.01 -23.37
CA GLY A 735 -18.40 -4.40 -23.13
C GLY A 735 -18.29 -5.29 -24.38
N ASP A 736 -17.36 -5.03 -25.30
CA ASP A 736 -17.19 -5.79 -26.54
C ASP A 736 -16.41 -7.09 -26.30
N GLU A 737 -17.14 -8.15 -25.94
CA GLU A 737 -16.55 -9.45 -25.57
C GLU A 737 -15.70 -10.10 -26.68
N GLU A 738 -16.12 -9.99 -27.95
CA GLU A 738 -15.42 -10.61 -29.08
C GLU A 738 -14.13 -9.85 -29.37
N GLY A 739 -14.20 -8.51 -29.42
CA GLY A 739 -13.02 -7.67 -29.57
C GLY A 739 -12.01 -7.86 -28.44
N ILE A 740 -12.46 -8.03 -27.18
CA ILE A 740 -11.57 -8.31 -26.04
C ILE A 740 -10.81 -9.62 -26.27
N LYS A 741 -11.47 -10.68 -26.74
CA LYS A 741 -10.82 -11.97 -27.02
C LYS A 741 -9.76 -11.86 -28.11
N GLU A 742 -10.05 -11.15 -29.19
CA GLU A 742 -9.10 -10.93 -30.29
C GLU A 742 -7.89 -10.12 -29.84
N ALA A 743 -8.12 -8.99 -29.16
CA ALA A 743 -7.06 -8.13 -28.65
C ALA A 743 -6.17 -8.85 -27.63
N CYS A 744 -6.74 -9.71 -26.79
CA CYS A 744 -5.96 -10.51 -25.85
C CYS A 744 -5.17 -11.62 -26.54
N THR A 745 -5.67 -12.22 -27.62
CA THR A 745 -4.91 -13.20 -28.43
C THR A 745 -3.70 -12.52 -29.08
N LEU A 746 -3.91 -11.33 -29.65
CA LEU A 746 -2.83 -10.51 -30.20
C LEU A 746 -1.79 -10.12 -29.13
N ALA A 747 -2.24 -9.80 -27.92
CA ALA A 747 -1.36 -9.50 -26.80
C ALA A 747 -0.45 -10.68 -26.44
N GLN A 748 -0.96 -11.92 -26.49
CA GLN A 748 -0.19 -13.11 -26.14
C GLN A 748 1.02 -13.31 -27.06
N ASP A 749 0.87 -13.04 -28.35
CA ASP A 749 1.98 -13.10 -29.31
C ASP A 749 3.07 -12.08 -28.96
N TYR A 750 2.67 -10.84 -28.66
CA TYR A 750 3.62 -9.78 -28.28
C TYR A 750 4.26 -10.03 -26.91
N ILE A 751 3.53 -10.62 -25.97
CA ILE A 751 4.09 -11.03 -24.67
C ILE A 751 5.15 -12.10 -24.85
N LYS A 752 4.92 -13.07 -25.73
CA LYS A 752 5.90 -14.11 -26.05
C LYS A 752 7.17 -13.53 -26.67
N GLU A 753 7.04 -12.67 -27.68
CA GLU A 753 8.18 -11.95 -28.27
C GLU A 753 8.98 -11.20 -27.19
N LEU A 754 8.28 -10.64 -26.21
CA LEU A 754 8.87 -9.84 -25.15
C LEU A 754 9.58 -10.66 -24.08
N GLU A 755 9.03 -11.81 -23.70
CA GLU A 755 9.69 -12.76 -22.81
C GLU A 755 10.97 -13.30 -23.42
N GLU A 756 10.94 -13.66 -24.71
CA GLU A 756 12.12 -14.09 -25.46
C GLU A 756 13.20 -13.01 -25.49
N ALA A 757 12.80 -11.75 -25.77
CA ALA A 757 13.70 -10.61 -25.76
C ALA A 757 14.28 -10.30 -24.35
N ALA A 758 13.48 -10.46 -23.30
CA ALA A 758 13.93 -10.23 -21.92
C ALA A 758 15.00 -11.23 -21.50
N ILE A 759 14.84 -12.52 -21.86
CA ILE A 759 15.85 -13.56 -21.61
C ILE A 759 17.11 -13.33 -22.46
N ALA A 760 16.94 -13.07 -23.76
CA ALA A 760 18.05 -12.86 -24.68
C ALA A 760 18.86 -11.59 -24.38
N GLY A 761 18.20 -10.56 -23.83
CA GLY A 761 18.84 -9.28 -23.48
C GLY A 761 19.83 -9.37 -22.32
N GLN A 762 19.75 -10.40 -21.48
CA GLN A 762 20.65 -10.67 -20.36
C GLN A 762 20.78 -9.55 -19.29
N PHE A 763 19.93 -8.52 -19.33
CA PHE A 763 19.99 -7.40 -18.39
C PHE A 763 19.80 -7.82 -16.93
N LEU A 764 19.00 -8.86 -16.68
CA LEU A 764 18.78 -9.40 -15.34
C LEU A 764 20.05 -10.08 -14.81
N GLN A 765 20.72 -10.86 -15.65
CA GLN A 765 21.95 -11.57 -15.34
C GLN A 765 23.11 -10.60 -15.10
N GLU A 766 23.25 -9.56 -15.93
CA GLU A 766 24.23 -8.49 -15.73
C GLU A 766 24.09 -7.80 -14.37
N THR A 767 22.86 -7.76 -13.83
CA THR A 767 22.55 -7.02 -12.61
C THR A 767 22.56 -7.88 -11.35
N TYR A 768 22.06 -9.11 -11.47
CA TYR A 768 21.65 -9.96 -10.35
C TYR A 768 22.36 -11.29 -10.27
N ARG A 769 23.37 -11.55 -11.13
CA ARG A 769 24.22 -12.74 -11.00
C ARG A 769 24.77 -12.82 -9.57
N PHE A 770 24.81 -14.03 -9.04
CA PHE A 770 25.35 -14.26 -7.70
C PHE A 770 26.86 -14.51 -7.79
N ASP A 771 27.62 -13.83 -6.94
CA ASP A 771 29.05 -14.10 -6.76
C ASP A 771 29.36 -14.17 -5.24
N PRO A 772 29.69 -15.36 -4.72
CA PRO A 772 29.96 -15.54 -3.30
C PRO A 772 31.28 -14.92 -2.82
N GLU A 773 32.20 -14.57 -3.72
CA GLU A 773 33.54 -14.05 -3.41
C GLU A 773 33.57 -12.52 -3.30
N ILE A 774 32.50 -11.85 -3.73
CA ILE A 774 32.41 -10.39 -3.65
C ILE A 774 32.18 -9.93 -2.21
N VAL A 775 33.03 -9.01 -1.78
CA VAL A 775 32.90 -8.28 -0.53
C VAL A 775 32.36 -6.89 -0.84
N ASP A 776 31.18 -6.56 -0.30
CA ASP A 776 30.60 -5.23 -0.46
C ASP A 776 31.49 -4.16 0.14
N LYS A 777 31.73 -3.10 -0.61
CA LYS A 777 32.40 -1.90 -0.10
C LYS A 777 31.36 -0.98 0.54
N ALA A 778 31.78 -0.26 1.58
CA ALA A 778 30.96 0.78 2.16
C ALA A 778 30.57 1.80 1.06
N PRO A 779 29.30 2.23 0.98
CA PRO A 779 28.89 3.22 -0.01
C PRO A 779 29.62 4.54 0.28
N TYR A 780 30.22 5.14 -0.76
CA TYR A 780 30.85 6.45 -0.72
C TYR A 780 30.18 7.33 -1.76
N PHE A 781 29.79 8.56 -1.37
CA PHE A 781 29.25 9.56 -2.26
C PHE A 781 30.12 10.81 -2.23
N THR A 782 30.51 11.26 -3.41
CA THR A 782 30.94 12.66 -3.57
C THR A 782 29.74 13.59 -3.31
N PRO A 783 29.97 14.84 -2.88
CA PRO A 783 28.91 15.84 -2.72
C PRO A 783 28.04 15.99 -3.98
N GLU A 784 28.67 15.90 -5.16
CA GLU A 784 27.99 15.96 -6.46
C GLU A 784 27.12 14.72 -6.73
N GLU A 785 27.54 13.52 -6.32
CA GLU A 785 26.72 12.30 -6.40
C GLU A 785 25.57 12.31 -5.40
N GLU A 786 25.78 12.88 -4.20
CA GLU A 786 24.70 13.07 -3.22
C GLU A 786 23.68 14.10 -3.71
N GLU A 787 24.13 15.22 -4.30
CA GLU A 787 23.26 16.19 -4.96
C GLU A 787 22.49 15.53 -6.10
N PHE A 788 23.18 14.79 -6.99
CA PHE A 788 22.57 14.06 -8.10
C PHE A 788 21.52 13.04 -7.62
N ALA A 789 21.84 12.23 -6.61
CA ALA A 789 20.90 11.29 -5.98
C ALA A 789 19.62 11.95 -5.46
N ARG A 790 19.70 13.22 -5.05
CA ARG A 790 18.58 14.01 -4.52
C ARG A 790 17.79 14.76 -5.60
N THR A 791 18.30 14.86 -6.84
CA THR A 791 17.66 15.66 -7.91
C THR A 791 16.33 15.11 -8.46
N GLY A 792 15.85 13.96 -7.96
CA GLY A 792 14.69 13.25 -8.53
C GLY A 792 14.97 12.56 -9.88
N VAL A 793 15.98 13.04 -10.61
CA VAL A 793 16.46 12.52 -11.90
C VAL A 793 17.31 11.25 -11.75
N PHE A 794 17.71 10.91 -10.52
CA PHE A 794 18.52 9.73 -10.24
C PHE A 794 17.77 8.44 -10.54
N VAL A 795 18.19 7.77 -11.61
CA VAL A 795 17.96 6.35 -11.84
C VAL A 795 19.00 5.59 -11.02
N GLU A 796 18.61 4.53 -10.31
CA GLU A 796 19.55 3.66 -9.63
C GLU A 796 20.49 3.05 -10.68
N VAL A 797 21.65 3.68 -10.82
CA VAL A 797 22.76 3.17 -11.61
C VAL A 797 23.43 2.13 -10.72
N ILE A 798 23.05 0.87 -10.95
CA ILE A 798 23.57 -0.29 -10.22
C ILE A 798 25.06 -0.46 -10.49
#